data_AF-R5CFM3-F1
#
_entry.id   AF-R5CFM3-F1
#
_cell.length_a   1.000
_cell.length_b   1.000
_cell.length_c   1.000
_cell.angle_alpha   90.00
_cell.angle_beta   90.00
_cell.angle_gamma   90.00
#
_symmetry.space_group_name_H-M   'P 1'
#
loop_
_entity.id
_entity.type
_entity.pdbx_description
1 polymer ?
#
loop_
_entity_poly.entity_id
_entity_poly.type
_entity_poly.pdbx_seq_one_letter_code
_entity_poly.pdbx_strand_id
1 'polypeptide(L)'
;MQNGFVKVAAAVPAVKVADCEYNTLQIENIIAQAEGKGVEIIVFPELCITGYSCQDLFRQSLLLEQVEASMLMLLDFTRNLDIISIVGLPVVVGDMLLNCAAVIQKGDLLGLIPKTYLPNYSEFYEKRWFASSQDLQPTEIRFAGNKILVTPQPTLFKTCDGVLFGIEICEDVWAPAPPSNRLALAGADMTFNLSASDELIGKHKYLKSLLSQQSARTISGYIYSGCGFGESSQDVVYTGNAFIYENGQLLAEGERFSFKPQVIISQIDIEKLRSERRNNSTYVNAQREHNARIVNAHTTVAQRDFELIRDVDPHPFIPGQEDMGTSCNEIFSIQVAGLAKRLVHTNCKTVVLGISGGLDSTLALLVCVKTFDKLGWSRKGIVGVTMPGFGTTNRTHNNAVTLMESLGVTIREVSISAAVEQHFKDIGHDMSVHDVTYENSQARERTQILMDLGNQLGGLVIGTGDLSELALGWATYNGDHMSMYGVNAGIPKTLIRHLVQYVAESVDDTSRETLLDIIDTPVSPELIPADEDGNIRQKTEELVGPYELHDFFLYYVLRFGFRPLKIFMLASKAFNGNNNGTTFYDDATIKKWLTIFLRRFFSQQFKRSCLPDGPKVGSVSLSPRGDWRMPSDASSTLWLKECEQIPV
;
A
#
# COMPACT_ATOMS: atom_id res chain seq x y z
N MET A 1 7.87 -16.01 -10.52
CA MET A 1 7.33 -14.63 -10.55
C MET A 1 6.56 -14.36 -11.82
N GLN A 2 5.24 -14.45 -11.72
CA GLN A 2 4.30 -14.02 -12.76
C GLN A 2 3.58 -12.76 -12.25
N ASN A 3 3.44 -11.74 -13.10
CA ASN A 3 2.84 -10.44 -12.74
C ASN A 3 3.47 -9.74 -11.51
N GLY A 4 4.75 -10.02 -11.22
CA GLY A 4 5.47 -9.43 -10.09
C GLY A 4 5.27 -10.10 -8.74
N PHE A 5 4.49 -11.18 -8.66
CA PHE A 5 4.17 -11.86 -7.41
C PHE A 5 4.94 -13.18 -7.23
N VAL A 6 5.20 -13.53 -5.97
CA VAL A 6 5.71 -14.85 -5.56
C VAL A 6 4.80 -15.43 -4.49
N LYS A 7 4.32 -16.66 -4.67
CA LYS A 7 3.46 -17.35 -3.70
C LYS A 7 4.32 -18.04 -2.63
N VAL A 8 4.16 -17.64 -1.38
CA VAL A 8 4.97 -18.11 -0.24
C VAL A 8 4.09 -18.74 0.84
N ALA A 9 4.68 -19.59 1.67
CA ALA A 9 3.99 -20.19 2.81
C ALA A 9 4.81 -20.20 4.10
N ALA A 10 4.14 -19.95 5.23
CA ALA A 10 4.62 -20.26 6.57
C ALA A 10 3.86 -21.49 7.09
N ALA A 11 4.58 -22.57 7.37
CA ALA A 11 4.01 -23.82 7.86
C ALA A 11 4.20 -24.00 9.36
N VAL A 12 3.23 -24.61 10.02
CA VAL A 12 3.31 -25.03 11.43
C VAL A 12 2.91 -26.51 11.47
N PRO A 13 3.88 -27.45 11.40
CA PRO A 13 3.60 -28.87 11.50
C PRO A 13 3.23 -29.24 12.95
N ALA A 14 2.56 -30.37 13.11
CA ALA A 14 2.59 -31.07 14.39
C ALA A 14 3.97 -31.71 14.55
N VAL A 15 4.53 -31.65 15.76
CA VAL A 15 5.83 -32.26 16.06
C VAL A 15 5.72 -33.24 17.22
N LYS A 16 6.67 -34.16 17.30
CA LYS A 16 6.96 -35.00 18.46
C LYS A 16 8.44 -34.86 18.77
N VAL A 17 8.74 -34.42 19.99
CA VAL A 17 10.12 -34.19 20.43
C VAL A 17 10.94 -35.48 20.30
N ALA A 18 12.06 -35.38 19.57
CA ALA A 18 13.01 -36.44 19.23
C ALA A 18 12.51 -37.56 18.28
N ASP A 19 11.30 -37.47 17.71
CA ASP A 19 10.78 -38.43 16.73
C ASP A 19 10.94 -37.89 15.30
N CYS A 20 12.15 -38.03 14.76
CA CYS A 20 12.54 -37.46 13.46
C CYS A 20 11.71 -38.02 12.30
N GLU A 21 11.34 -39.31 12.35
CA GLU A 21 10.53 -39.95 11.33
C GLU A 21 9.11 -39.36 11.28
N TYR A 22 8.43 -39.26 12.42
CA TYR A 22 7.11 -38.64 12.50
C TYR A 22 7.14 -37.18 12.02
N ASN A 23 8.11 -36.40 12.50
CA ASN A 23 8.24 -34.99 12.13
C ASN A 23 8.48 -34.82 10.63
N THR A 24 9.34 -35.66 10.05
CA THR A 24 9.62 -35.66 8.61
C THR A 24 8.36 -35.92 7.80
N LEU A 25 7.56 -36.93 8.19
CA LEU A 25 6.30 -37.23 7.53
C LEU A 25 5.29 -36.07 7.60
N GLN A 26 5.25 -35.33 8.72
CA GLN A 26 4.40 -34.13 8.83
C GLN A 26 4.88 -33.00 7.89
N ILE A 27 6.19 -32.81 7.77
CA ILE A 27 6.80 -31.85 6.84
C ILE A 27 6.46 -32.23 5.39
N GLU A 28 6.64 -33.49 4.98
CA GLU A 28 6.33 -34.00 3.64
C GLU A 28 4.85 -33.77 3.26
N ASN A 29 3.93 -34.10 4.18
CA ASN A 29 2.50 -33.89 3.98
C ASN A 29 2.17 -32.41 3.71
N ILE A 30 2.80 -31.49 4.44
CA ILE A 30 2.60 -30.05 4.25
C ILE A 30 3.23 -29.58 2.94
N ILE A 31 4.43 -30.05 2.59
CA ILE A 31 5.09 -29.73 1.31
C ILE A 31 4.19 -30.14 0.14
N ALA A 32 3.61 -31.35 0.17
CA ALA A 32 2.68 -31.81 -0.87
C ALA A 32 1.44 -30.91 -0.99
N GLN A 33 0.86 -30.51 0.14
CA GLN A 33 -0.30 -29.61 0.17
C GLN A 33 0.05 -28.22 -0.40
N ALA A 34 1.21 -27.68 -0.04
CA ALA A 34 1.68 -26.37 -0.50
C ALA A 34 2.00 -26.39 -2.00
N GLU A 35 2.68 -27.43 -2.48
CA GLU A 35 2.98 -27.66 -3.89
C GLU A 35 1.69 -27.73 -4.72
N GLY A 36 0.69 -28.50 -4.26
CA GLY A 36 -0.62 -28.58 -4.89
C GLY A 36 -1.38 -27.25 -4.96
N LYS A 37 -1.07 -26.30 -4.06
CA LYS A 37 -1.61 -24.93 -4.05
C LYS A 37 -0.77 -23.93 -4.82
N GLY A 38 0.29 -24.38 -5.49
CA GLY A 38 1.14 -23.53 -6.31
C GLY A 38 2.18 -22.72 -5.52
N VAL A 39 2.47 -23.08 -4.26
CA VAL A 39 3.46 -22.35 -3.44
C VAL A 39 4.85 -22.54 -4.03
N GLU A 40 5.61 -21.45 -4.15
CA GLU A 40 6.97 -21.46 -4.71
C GLU A 40 8.02 -21.66 -3.60
N ILE A 41 7.80 -21.08 -2.41
CA ILE A 41 8.73 -21.19 -1.27
C ILE A 41 7.95 -21.39 0.02
N ILE A 42 8.35 -22.38 0.83
CA ILE A 42 7.75 -22.69 2.13
C ILE A 42 8.81 -22.73 3.23
N VAL A 43 8.48 -22.16 4.39
CA VAL A 43 9.33 -22.22 5.59
C VAL A 43 8.64 -22.96 6.73
N PHE A 44 9.42 -23.75 7.45
CA PHE A 44 9.03 -24.51 8.64
C PHE A 44 9.68 -23.95 9.90
N PRO A 45 9.23 -24.37 11.10
CA PRO A 45 9.80 -23.87 12.34
C PRO A 45 11.26 -24.26 12.55
N GLU A 46 11.88 -23.58 13.50
CA GLU A 46 13.22 -23.88 13.97
C GLU A 46 13.33 -25.32 14.49
N LEU A 47 14.38 -26.04 14.09
CA LEU A 47 14.64 -27.43 14.49
C LEU A 47 13.44 -28.39 14.28
N CYS A 48 12.57 -28.12 13.31
CA CYS A 48 11.34 -28.88 13.10
C CYS A 48 11.54 -30.38 12.83
N ILE A 49 12.72 -30.82 12.38
CA ILE A 49 13.02 -32.26 12.21
C ILE A 49 13.08 -32.97 13.57
N THR A 50 13.67 -32.35 14.59
CA THR A 50 13.80 -32.94 15.93
C THR A 50 12.69 -32.51 16.88
N GLY A 51 12.09 -31.34 16.64
CA GLY A 51 11.51 -30.52 17.70
C GLY A 51 12.61 -29.68 18.35
N TYR A 52 12.31 -28.41 18.62
CA TYR A 52 13.25 -27.46 19.22
C TYR A 52 13.57 -27.83 20.68
N SER A 53 12.61 -28.39 21.40
CA SER A 53 12.71 -28.66 22.83
C SER A 53 13.42 -29.97 23.21
N CYS A 54 14.28 -30.53 22.35
CA CYS A 54 15.05 -31.75 22.64
C CYS A 54 16.14 -31.58 23.72
N GLN A 55 16.57 -30.35 24.01
CA GLN A 55 17.59 -30.04 25.03
C GLN A 55 18.86 -30.92 24.90
N ASP A 56 19.32 -31.55 25.99
CA ASP A 56 20.54 -32.36 26.01
C ASP A 56 20.50 -33.57 25.06
N LEU A 57 19.33 -33.95 24.53
CA LEU A 57 19.22 -34.97 23.48
C LEU A 57 19.93 -34.55 22.19
N PHE A 58 20.15 -33.26 21.94
CA PHE A 58 20.95 -32.76 20.81
C PHE A 58 22.39 -33.29 20.79
N ARG A 59 22.91 -33.78 21.94
CA ARG A 59 24.25 -34.38 22.03
C ARG A 59 24.27 -35.89 21.79
N GLN A 60 23.12 -36.53 21.59
CA GLN A 60 23.03 -37.97 21.39
C GLN A 60 23.27 -38.29 19.91
N SER A 61 24.30 -39.10 19.61
CA SER A 61 24.66 -39.47 18.23
C SER A 61 23.50 -40.09 17.47
N LEU A 62 22.66 -40.90 18.14
CA LEU A 62 21.48 -41.49 17.52
C LEU A 62 20.50 -40.43 16.97
N LEU A 63 20.26 -39.35 17.72
CA LEU A 63 19.38 -38.28 17.25
C LEU A 63 19.98 -37.60 16.01
N LEU A 64 21.29 -37.33 16.03
CA LEU A 64 22.00 -36.69 14.92
C LEU A 64 22.04 -37.57 13.67
N GLU A 65 22.23 -38.87 13.82
CA GLU A 65 22.14 -39.86 12.73
C GLU A 65 20.73 -39.90 12.13
N GLN A 66 19.69 -39.86 12.97
CA GLN A 66 18.30 -39.83 12.50
C GLN A 66 17.95 -38.51 11.80
N VAL A 67 18.53 -37.38 12.20
CA VAL A 67 18.37 -36.11 11.48
C VAL A 67 18.94 -36.19 10.06
N GLU A 68 20.13 -36.79 9.89
CA GLU A 68 20.71 -36.97 8.56
C GLU A 68 19.88 -37.95 7.70
N ALA A 69 19.35 -39.03 8.30
CA ALA A 69 18.43 -39.94 7.63
C ALA A 69 17.12 -39.25 7.20
N SER A 70 16.53 -38.42 8.06
CA SER A 70 15.38 -37.59 7.76
C SER A 70 15.62 -36.62 6.61
N MET A 71 16.81 -36.02 6.55
CA MET A 71 17.18 -35.17 5.42
C MET A 71 17.30 -35.97 4.12
N LEU A 72 17.84 -37.18 4.14
CA LEU A 72 17.86 -38.06 2.95
C LEU A 72 16.43 -38.38 2.48
N MET A 73 15.49 -38.64 3.40
CA MET A 73 14.07 -38.86 3.06
C MET A 73 13.45 -37.63 2.41
N LEU A 74 13.63 -36.44 2.99
CA LEU A 74 13.13 -35.19 2.40
C LEU A 74 13.71 -34.91 1.02
N LEU A 75 15.00 -35.17 0.81
CA LEU A 75 15.63 -35.02 -0.50
C LEU A 75 15.05 -36.01 -1.52
N ASP A 76 14.83 -37.28 -1.15
CA ASP A 76 14.19 -38.26 -2.03
C ASP A 76 12.75 -37.84 -2.40
N PHE A 77 11.96 -37.45 -1.39
CA PHE A 77 10.57 -37.00 -1.56
C PHE A 77 10.45 -35.76 -2.45
N THR A 78 11.35 -34.78 -2.29
CA THR A 78 11.28 -33.51 -3.03
C THR A 78 11.85 -33.59 -4.45
N ARG A 79 12.41 -34.72 -4.92
CA ARG A 79 13.06 -34.85 -6.26
C ARG A 79 12.23 -34.32 -7.42
N ASN A 80 10.92 -34.53 -7.38
CA ASN A 80 10.01 -34.16 -8.47
C ASN A 80 9.13 -32.94 -8.14
N LEU A 81 9.42 -32.22 -7.05
CA LEU A 81 8.65 -31.06 -6.64
C LEU A 81 9.40 -29.77 -7.01
N ASP A 82 8.67 -28.77 -7.50
CA ASP A 82 9.26 -27.48 -7.87
C ASP A 82 9.44 -26.54 -6.66
N ILE A 83 8.62 -26.72 -5.63
CA ILE A 83 8.65 -25.94 -4.38
C ILE A 83 10.03 -25.97 -3.70
N ILE A 84 10.49 -24.80 -3.26
CA ILE A 84 11.65 -24.66 -2.40
C ILE A 84 11.19 -24.78 -0.95
N SER A 85 11.76 -25.73 -0.22
CA SER A 85 11.42 -25.97 1.19
C SER A 85 12.57 -25.58 2.11
N ILE A 86 12.24 -24.87 3.19
CA ILE A 86 13.20 -24.39 4.19
C ILE A 86 12.88 -25.05 5.54
N VAL A 87 13.73 -25.98 5.98
CA VAL A 87 13.48 -26.85 7.16
C VAL A 87 14.56 -26.67 8.22
N GLY A 88 14.17 -26.69 9.49
CA GLY A 88 15.07 -26.51 10.63
C GLY A 88 15.61 -27.83 11.18
N LEU A 89 16.92 -27.90 11.47
CA LEU A 89 17.60 -29.11 11.94
C LEU A 89 18.96 -28.82 12.62
N PRO A 90 19.43 -29.70 13.52
CA PRO A 90 20.80 -29.62 14.03
C PRO A 90 21.79 -30.26 13.04
N VAL A 91 22.96 -29.65 12.82
CA VAL A 91 24.00 -30.15 11.90
C VAL A 91 25.37 -30.13 12.56
N VAL A 92 26.10 -31.25 12.45
CA VAL A 92 27.50 -31.36 12.91
C VAL A 92 28.43 -30.83 11.81
N VAL A 93 29.29 -29.87 12.16
CA VAL A 93 30.32 -29.30 11.29
C VAL A 93 31.66 -29.30 12.01
N GLY A 94 32.52 -30.27 11.68
CA GLY A 94 33.73 -30.54 12.46
C GLY A 94 33.37 -30.89 13.90
N ASP A 95 33.93 -30.15 14.86
CA ASP A 95 33.66 -30.34 16.30
C ASP A 95 32.47 -29.53 16.82
N MET A 96 31.77 -28.78 15.94
CA MET A 96 30.65 -27.93 16.30
C MET A 96 29.31 -28.59 15.96
N LEU A 97 28.33 -28.41 16.83
CA LEU A 97 26.92 -28.63 16.51
C LEU A 97 26.25 -27.28 16.25
N LEU A 98 25.60 -27.12 15.11
CA LEU A 98 24.95 -25.88 14.69
C LEU A 98 23.44 -26.07 14.59
N ASN A 99 22.69 -25.05 14.99
CA ASN A 99 21.26 -24.93 14.68
C ASN A 99 21.13 -24.32 13.29
N CYS A 100 20.59 -25.08 12.32
CA CYS A 100 20.62 -24.72 10.92
C CYS A 100 19.23 -24.72 10.29
N ALA A 101 19.08 -23.91 9.25
CA ALA A 101 18.04 -24.04 8.25
C ALA A 101 18.62 -24.67 6.96
N ALA A 102 18.04 -25.77 6.50
CA ALA A 102 18.34 -26.37 5.20
C ALA A 102 17.40 -25.84 4.14
N VAL A 103 17.95 -25.46 2.98
CA VAL A 103 17.19 -25.07 1.79
C VAL A 103 17.27 -26.22 0.79
N ILE A 104 16.12 -26.80 0.45
CA ILE A 104 16.02 -27.95 -0.45
C ILE A 104 15.11 -27.64 -1.63
N GLN A 105 15.43 -28.18 -2.80
CA GLN A 105 14.58 -28.14 -3.97
C GLN A 105 14.97 -29.28 -4.92
N LYS A 106 13.99 -29.97 -5.53
CA LYS A 106 14.26 -31.05 -6.51
C LYS A 106 15.22 -32.13 -6.01
N GLY A 107 15.19 -32.41 -4.71
CA GLY A 107 16.05 -33.39 -4.07
C GLY A 107 17.51 -32.99 -3.94
N ASP A 108 17.85 -31.73 -4.20
CA ASP A 108 19.17 -31.15 -3.97
C ASP A 108 19.15 -30.27 -2.72
N LEU A 109 20.21 -30.39 -1.90
CA LEU A 109 20.47 -29.51 -0.76
C LEU A 109 21.21 -28.25 -1.26
N LEU A 110 20.48 -27.15 -1.42
CA LEU A 110 21.01 -25.89 -1.95
C LEU A 110 21.94 -25.20 -0.94
N GLY A 111 21.63 -25.28 0.35
CA GLY A 111 22.41 -24.61 1.38
C GLY A 111 22.00 -24.95 2.81
N LEU A 112 22.92 -24.69 3.73
CA LEU A 112 22.72 -24.76 5.18
C LEU A 112 23.07 -23.40 5.78
N ILE A 113 22.10 -22.78 6.45
CA ILE A 113 22.24 -21.46 7.08
C ILE A 113 22.25 -21.64 8.60
N PRO A 114 23.40 -21.50 9.28
CA PRO A 114 23.47 -21.61 10.74
C PRO A 114 22.95 -20.34 11.44
N LYS A 115 22.31 -20.53 12.59
CA LYS A 115 21.81 -19.47 13.47
C LYS A 115 22.96 -18.61 13.98
N THR A 116 22.77 -17.28 13.99
CA THR A 116 23.84 -16.34 14.36
C THR A 116 23.79 -16.01 15.84
N TYR A 117 22.64 -15.56 16.34
CA TYR A 117 22.47 -15.19 17.73
C TYR A 117 21.84 -16.36 18.50
N LEU A 118 22.59 -16.93 19.44
CA LEU A 118 22.10 -17.99 20.33
C LEU A 118 21.66 -17.38 21.67
N PRO A 119 20.36 -17.37 21.99
CA PRO A 119 19.89 -16.89 23.29
C PRO A 119 20.37 -17.84 24.39
N ASN A 120 20.90 -17.26 25.46
CA ASN A 120 21.40 -18.00 26.62
C ASN A 120 21.11 -17.23 27.91
N TYR A 121 19.85 -16.81 28.05
CA TYR A 121 19.30 -16.07 29.17
C TYR A 121 17.89 -16.59 29.47
N SER A 122 17.45 -16.45 30.72
CA SER A 122 16.11 -16.84 31.18
C SER A 122 15.77 -18.31 30.83
N GLU A 123 14.75 -18.56 30.02
CA GLU A 123 14.28 -19.86 29.56
C GLU A 123 15.18 -20.49 28.46
N PHE A 124 16.07 -19.72 27.84
CA PHE A 124 16.90 -20.16 26.72
C PHE A 124 18.31 -20.59 27.16
N TYR A 125 18.74 -21.76 26.68
CA TYR A 125 20.04 -22.37 27.00
C TYR A 125 20.79 -22.83 25.74
N GLU A 126 20.55 -22.23 24.56
CA GLU A 126 21.02 -22.76 23.28
C GLU A 126 22.55 -22.91 23.20
N LYS A 127 23.31 -22.01 23.82
CA LYS A 127 24.79 -22.09 23.85
C LYS A 127 25.32 -23.31 24.61
N ARG A 128 24.46 -24.02 25.35
CA ARG A 128 24.81 -25.32 25.93
C ARG A 128 24.99 -26.39 24.85
N TRP A 129 24.21 -26.34 23.77
CA TRP A 129 24.16 -27.40 22.76
C TRP A 129 24.77 -26.98 21.43
N PHE A 130 24.58 -25.72 21.05
CA PHE A 130 24.94 -25.21 19.74
C PHE A 130 26.06 -24.17 19.80
N ALA A 131 26.87 -24.13 18.74
CA ALA A 131 27.80 -23.04 18.45
C ALA A 131 27.13 -21.99 17.55
N SER A 132 27.58 -20.74 17.65
CA SER A 132 27.09 -19.66 16.79
C SER A 132 27.66 -19.80 15.39
N SER A 133 26.95 -19.32 14.36
CA SER A 133 27.54 -19.10 13.04
C SER A 133 28.84 -18.28 13.12
N GLN A 134 28.98 -17.38 14.10
CA GLN A 134 30.18 -16.54 14.28
C GLN A 134 31.42 -17.34 14.71
N ASP A 135 31.23 -18.51 15.31
CA ASP A 135 32.32 -19.41 15.70
C ASP A 135 32.78 -20.28 14.51
N LEU A 136 31.98 -20.33 13.45
CA LEU A 136 32.22 -21.19 12.28
C LEU A 136 33.25 -20.57 11.33
N GLN A 137 34.28 -21.35 11.00
CA GLN A 137 35.08 -21.12 9.80
C GLN A 137 34.40 -21.75 8.58
N PRO A 138 34.45 -21.13 7.38
CA PRO A 138 33.90 -21.73 6.17
C PRO A 138 34.41 -23.17 5.98
N THR A 139 33.50 -24.14 6.06
CA THR A 139 33.84 -25.56 6.10
C THR A 139 32.97 -26.33 5.11
N GLU A 140 33.61 -27.16 4.31
CA GLU A 140 32.92 -28.07 3.39
C GLU A 140 32.69 -29.41 4.10
N ILE A 141 31.43 -29.85 4.14
CA ILE A 141 31.02 -31.10 4.77
C ILE A 141 30.33 -32.02 3.75
N ARG A 142 30.26 -33.31 4.10
CA ARG A 142 29.34 -34.25 3.46
C ARG A 142 28.16 -34.47 4.39
N PHE A 143 26.96 -34.13 3.95
CA PHE A 143 25.74 -34.23 4.75
C PHE A 143 24.57 -34.67 3.88
N ALA A 144 23.85 -35.70 4.31
CA ALA A 144 22.74 -36.30 3.58
C ALA A 144 23.11 -36.59 2.11
N GLY A 145 24.30 -37.18 1.91
CA GLY A 145 24.83 -37.53 0.59
C GLY A 145 25.37 -36.36 -0.26
N ASN A 146 25.19 -35.11 0.18
CA ASN A 146 25.57 -33.90 -0.54
C ASN A 146 26.89 -33.31 -0.03
N LYS A 147 27.64 -32.64 -0.91
CA LYS A 147 28.84 -31.87 -0.55
C LYS A 147 28.46 -30.39 -0.46
N ILE A 148 28.51 -29.80 0.73
CA ILE A 148 28.01 -28.44 0.96
C ILE A 148 29.00 -27.60 1.76
N LEU A 149 29.15 -26.33 1.36
CA LEU A 149 29.92 -25.33 2.09
C LEU A 149 29.02 -24.61 3.10
N VAL A 150 29.29 -24.80 4.39
CA VAL A 150 28.66 -24.07 5.50
C VAL A 150 29.56 -22.90 5.90
N THR A 151 29.02 -21.70 5.99
CA THR A 151 29.79 -20.46 6.20
C THR A 151 29.00 -19.40 6.95
N PRO A 152 29.64 -18.53 7.75
CA PRO A 152 29.00 -17.33 8.32
C PRO A 152 28.73 -16.22 7.30
N GLN A 153 29.25 -16.33 6.08
CA GLN A 153 29.04 -15.31 5.06
C GLN A 153 27.55 -15.19 4.72
N PRO A 154 26.99 -13.95 4.64
CA PRO A 154 25.62 -13.75 4.17
C PRO A 154 25.39 -14.47 2.85
N THR A 155 24.33 -15.27 2.79
CA THR A 155 23.99 -16.09 1.63
C THR A 155 22.56 -15.79 1.20
N LEU A 156 22.38 -15.53 -0.09
CA LEU A 156 21.07 -15.36 -0.72
C LEU A 156 20.84 -16.50 -1.70
N PHE A 157 19.58 -16.92 -1.78
CA PHE A 157 19.12 -17.90 -2.73
C PHE A 157 18.36 -17.19 -3.84
N LYS A 158 18.65 -17.54 -5.09
CA LYS A 158 18.06 -16.92 -6.27
C LYS A 158 17.15 -17.92 -6.97
N THR A 159 15.86 -17.60 -7.05
CA THR A 159 14.90 -18.38 -7.84
C THR A 159 15.19 -18.27 -9.34
N CYS A 160 14.66 -19.18 -10.17
CA CYS A 160 14.94 -19.20 -11.61
C CYS A 160 14.48 -17.93 -12.36
N ASP A 161 13.48 -17.24 -11.82
CA ASP A 161 12.90 -15.98 -12.25
C ASP A 161 13.57 -14.75 -11.61
N GLY A 162 14.61 -14.96 -10.78
CA GLY A 162 15.50 -13.92 -10.29
C GLY A 162 15.04 -13.20 -9.02
N VAL A 163 14.16 -13.81 -8.23
CA VAL A 163 13.82 -13.35 -6.89
C VAL A 163 14.91 -13.80 -5.92
N LEU A 164 15.35 -12.90 -5.06
CA LEU A 164 16.38 -13.18 -4.05
C LEU A 164 15.73 -13.31 -2.68
N PHE A 165 16.05 -14.36 -1.95
CA PHE A 165 15.62 -14.51 -0.56
C PHE A 165 16.76 -14.88 0.37
N GLY A 166 16.64 -14.42 1.61
CA GLY A 166 17.55 -14.74 2.71
C GLY A 166 16.84 -15.53 3.81
N ILE A 167 17.62 -16.04 4.75
CA ILE A 167 17.13 -16.80 5.90
C ILE A 167 17.79 -16.26 7.17
N GLU A 168 17.01 -16.17 8.23
CA GLU A 168 17.51 -15.99 9.60
C GLU A 168 16.71 -16.88 10.57
N ILE A 169 17.20 -17.12 11.77
CA ILE A 169 16.60 -18.10 12.69
C ILE A 169 16.30 -17.45 14.04
N CYS A 170 15.02 -17.41 14.40
CA CYS A 170 14.47 -16.99 15.70
C CYS A 170 15.11 -15.72 16.26
N GLU A 171 15.93 -15.87 17.31
CA GLU A 171 16.64 -14.81 18.03
C GLU A 171 17.40 -13.84 17.11
N ASP A 172 17.77 -14.28 15.90
CA ASP A 172 18.38 -13.43 14.89
C ASP A 172 17.59 -12.14 14.63
N VAL A 173 16.25 -12.17 14.62
CA VAL A 173 15.42 -10.96 14.42
C VAL A 173 15.30 -10.08 15.67
N TRP A 174 15.50 -10.67 16.85
CA TRP A 174 15.41 -9.99 18.14
C TRP A 174 16.70 -9.23 18.47
N ALA A 175 17.82 -9.64 17.86
CA ALA A 175 19.09 -8.96 17.98
C ALA A 175 18.98 -7.50 17.51
N PRO A 176 19.71 -6.54 18.13
CA PRO A 176 19.71 -5.14 17.70
C PRO A 176 20.17 -4.91 16.26
N ALA A 177 20.95 -5.84 15.71
CA ALA A 177 21.47 -5.79 14.34
C ALA A 177 21.22 -7.14 13.64
N PRO A 178 19.96 -7.43 13.25
CA PRO A 178 19.57 -8.72 12.71
C PRO A 178 20.28 -9.02 11.38
N PRO A 179 20.60 -10.30 11.07
CA PRO A 179 21.14 -10.71 9.78
C PRO A 179 20.32 -10.22 8.59
N SER A 180 18.99 -10.17 8.71
CA SER A 180 18.07 -9.68 7.68
C SER A 180 18.37 -8.25 7.19
N ASN A 181 18.99 -7.40 8.02
CA ASN A 181 19.46 -6.08 7.55
C ASN A 181 20.51 -6.23 6.45
N ARG A 182 21.53 -7.06 6.68
CA ARG A 182 22.62 -7.29 5.72
C ARG A 182 22.12 -8.06 4.50
N LEU A 183 21.20 -9.00 4.69
CA LEU A 183 20.59 -9.77 3.59
C LEU A 183 19.77 -8.86 2.67
N ALA A 184 18.92 -7.98 3.23
CA ALA A 184 18.13 -7.03 2.45
C ALA A 184 19.03 -6.07 1.67
N LEU A 185 20.05 -5.49 2.32
CA LEU A 185 21.02 -4.61 1.65
C LEU A 185 21.87 -5.36 0.61
N ALA A 186 22.11 -6.66 0.77
CA ALA A 186 22.75 -7.48 -0.26
C ALA A 186 21.80 -7.87 -1.42
N GLY A 187 20.50 -7.51 -1.34
CA GLY A 187 19.53 -7.66 -2.42
C GLY A 187 18.36 -8.61 -2.13
N ALA A 188 18.20 -9.16 -0.92
CA ALA A 188 17.06 -10.01 -0.59
C ALA A 188 15.74 -9.26 -0.78
N ASP A 189 14.85 -9.76 -1.63
CA ASP A 189 13.47 -9.27 -1.77
C ASP A 189 12.61 -9.70 -0.58
N MET A 190 12.94 -10.84 0.03
CA MET A 190 12.26 -11.38 1.20
C MET A 190 13.18 -12.15 2.14
N THR A 191 12.79 -12.28 3.40
CA THR A 191 13.46 -13.08 4.42
C THR A 191 12.51 -14.12 4.98
N PHE A 192 13.00 -15.35 5.13
CA PHE A 192 12.31 -16.43 5.83
C PHE A 192 12.91 -16.62 7.22
N ASN A 193 12.06 -16.65 8.24
CA ASN A 193 12.45 -16.83 9.63
C ASN A 193 11.84 -18.11 10.20
N LEU A 194 12.72 -19.03 10.58
CA LEU A 194 12.39 -20.25 11.31
C LEU A 194 12.49 -19.93 12.80
N SER A 195 11.44 -20.19 13.58
CA SER A 195 11.40 -19.77 14.97
C SER A 195 10.88 -20.84 15.93
N ALA A 196 11.44 -20.85 17.13
CA ALA A 196 10.88 -21.48 18.31
C ALA A 196 10.69 -20.44 19.43
N SER A 197 9.92 -19.39 19.14
CA SER A 197 9.51 -18.43 20.17
C SER A 197 8.41 -19.04 21.03
N ASP A 198 8.71 -19.25 22.30
CA ASP A 198 7.71 -19.50 23.34
C ASP A 198 6.75 -18.30 23.47
N GLU A 199 5.62 -18.52 24.15
CA GLU A 199 4.58 -17.53 24.35
C GLU A 199 4.45 -17.08 25.81
N LEU A 200 4.38 -15.75 25.98
CA LEU A 200 4.19 -15.07 27.26
C LEU A 200 3.09 -14.01 27.11
N ILE A 201 2.50 -13.55 28.22
CA ILE A 201 1.51 -12.47 28.19
C ILE A 201 2.10 -11.21 27.54
N GLY A 202 1.42 -10.68 26.53
CA GLY A 202 1.85 -9.49 25.78
C GLY A 202 2.92 -9.72 24.69
N LYS A 203 3.62 -10.87 24.70
CA LYS A 203 4.71 -11.17 23.75
C LYS A 203 4.22 -11.22 22.30
N HIS A 204 3.07 -11.81 22.02
CA HIS A 204 2.49 -11.83 20.68
C HIS A 204 2.31 -10.44 20.04
N LYS A 205 1.80 -9.44 20.79
CA LYS A 205 1.67 -8.07 20.28
C LYS A 205 3.04 -7.45 19.98
N TYR A 206 4.02 -7.70 20.85
CA TYR A 206 5.39 -7.25 20.66
C TYR A 206 6.02 -7.90 19.42
N LEU A 207 5.85 -9.21 19.22
CA LEU A 207 6.33 -9.94 18.05
C LEU A 207 5.72 -9.38 16.75
N LYS A 208 4.40 -9.16 16.70
CA LYS A 208 3.76 -8.54 15.53
C LYS A 208 4.35 -7.15 15.22
N SER A 209 4.61 -6.35 16.25
CA SER A 209 5.27 -5.05 16.12
C SER A 209 6.71 -5.18 15.59
N LEU A 210 7.50 -6.11 16.14
CA LEU A 210 8.88 -6.37 15.72
C LEU A 210 8.96 -6.78 14.25
N LEU A 211 8.14 -7.75 13.82
CA LEU A 211 8.15 -8.26 12.45
C LEU A 211 7.60 -7.24 11.44
N SER A 212 6.55 -6.50 11.82
CA SER A 212 6.04 -5.39 11.01
C SER A 212 7.15 -4.34 10.80
N GLN A 213 7.80 -3.88 11.87
CA GLN A 213 8.89 -2.91 11.77
C GLN A 213 10.08 -3.44 10.99
N GLN A 214 10.43 -4.71 11.15
CA GLN A 214 11.56 -5.29 10.45
C GLN A 214 11.29 -5.34 8.94
N SER A 215 10.14 -5.86 8.51
CA SER A 215 9.76 -5.89 7.09
C SER A 215 9.65 -4.49 6.47
N ALA A 216 9.18 -3.49 7.22
CA ALA A 216 9.11 -2.09 6.78
C ALA A 216 10.51 -1.47 6.63
N ARG A 217 11.39 -1.68 7.62
CA ARG A 217 12.76 -1.13 7.62
C ARG A 217 13.58 -1.69 6.47
N THR A 218 13.44 -2.97 6.16
CA THR A 218 14.15 -3.64 5.07
C THR A 218 13.46 -3.49 3.71
N ILE A 219 12.25 -2.92 3.68
CA ILE A 219 11.38 -2.84 2.50
C ILE A 219 11.32 -4.22 1.82
N SER A 220 10.97 -5.26 2.58
CA SER A 220 11.01 -6.66 2.11
C SER A 220 9.74 -7.42 2.46
N GLY A 221 9.57 -8.59 1.83
CA GLY A 221 8.73 -9.64 2.38
C GLY A 221 9.38 -10.22 3.64
N TYR A 222 8.58 -10.65 4.61
CA TYR A 222 9.06 -11.33 5.80
C TYR A 222 8.09 -12.45 6.19
N ILE A 223 8.57 -13.69 6.11
CA ILE A 223 7.78 -14.89 6.31
C ILE A 223 8.29 -15.57 7.58
N TYR A 224 7.44 -15.65 8.61
CA TYR A 224 7.79 -16.16 9.93
C TYR A 224 7.02 -17.45 10.21
N SER A 225 7.72 -18.50 10.61
CA SER A 225 7.13 -19.77 11.04
C SER A 225 7.64 -20.14 12.44
N GLY A 226 6.74 -20.14 13.41
CA GLY A 226 7.01 -20.50 14.80
C GLY A 226 6.61 -21.95 15.12
N CYS A 227 7.31 -22.57 16.07
CA CYS A 227 6.89 -23.85 16.65
C CYS A 227 5.46 -23.77 17.20
N GLY A 228 4.74 -24.89 17.12
CA GLY A 228 3.35 -25.02 17.55
C GLY A 228 3.12 -26.23 18.44
N PHE A 229 1.96 -26.85 18.29
CA PHE A 229 1.58 -28.01 19.10
C PHE A 229 2.52 -29.20 18.90
N GLY A 230 2.95 -29.80 20.01
CA GLY A 230 3.79 -31.00 20.03
C GLY A 230 5.19 -30.81 20.62
N GLU A 231 5.65 -29.56 20.75
CA GLU A 231 6.84 -29.25 21.55
C GLU A 231 6.63 -29.59 23.04
N SER A 232 7.73 -29.84 23.75
CA SER A 232 7.72 -30.12 25.17
C SER A 232 7.18 -28.92 25.95
N SER A 233 6.13 -29.15 26.73
CA SER A 233 5.57 -28.16 27.66
C SER A 233 6.20 -28.25 29.05
N GLN A 234 7.43 -28.76 29.15
CA GLN A 234 8.09 -28.95 30.45
C GLN A 234 8.15 -27.63 31.24
N ASP A 235 8.47 -26.52 30.57
CA ASP A 235 8.61 -25.20 31.20
C ASP A 235 7.96 -24.05 30.42
N VAL A 236 7.75 -24.19 29.09
CA VAL A 236 7.21 -23.14 28.22
C VAL A 236 6.22 -23.70 27.19
N VAL A 237 5.45 -22.83 26.54
CA VAL A 237 4.45 -23.22 25.52
C VAL A 237 4.65 -22.46 24.23
N TYR A 238 4.31 -23.10 23.11
CA TYR A 238 4.46 -22.53 21.77
C TYR A 238 3.10 -22.45 21.07
N THR A 239 2.83 -21.32 20.42
CA THR A 239 1.50 -21.00 19.89
C THR A 239 1.30 -21.30 18.42
N GLY A 240 2.36 -21.65 17.69
CA GLY A 240 2.29 -21.80 16.24
C GLY A 240 2.11 -20.47 15.53
N ASN A 241 2.74 -19.40 16.03
CA ASN A 241 2.71 -18.09 15.36
C ASN A 241 3.27 -18.23 13.93
N ALA A 242 2.43 -17.97 12.92
CA ALA A 242 2.81 -17.95 11.52
C ALA A 242 2.35 -16.64 10.90
N PHE A 243 3.27 -15.89 10.30
CA PHE A 243 2.99 -14.56 9.75
C PHE A 243 3.63 -14.36 8.39
N ILE A 244 2.93 -13.64 7.52
CA ILE A 244 3.48 -13.14 6.26
C ILE A 244 3.32 -11.63 6.24
N TYR A 245 4.44 -10.91 6.25
CA TYR A 245 4.49 -9.45 6.15
C TYR A 245 5.07 -8.98 4.83
N GLU A 246 4.65 -7.81 4.37
CA GLU A 246 5.19 -7.10 3.23
C GLU A 246 5.31 -5.61 3.58
N ASN A 247 6.55 -5.11 3.70
CA ASN A 247 6.81 -3.70 3.95
C ASN A 247 5.97 -3.09 5.10
N GLY A 248 5.90 -3.77 6.24
CA GLY A 248 5.14 -3.37 7.42
C GLY A 248 3.69 -3.87 7.47
N GLN A 249 3.10 -4.24 6.34
CA GLN A 249 1.73 -4.71 6.27
C GLN A 249 1.65 -6.22 6.53
N LEU A 250 0.79 -6.64 7.45
CA LEU A 250 0.45 -8.05 7.64
C LEU A 250 -0.46 -8.51 6.49
N LEU A 251 -0.05 -9.55 5.76
CA LEU A 251 -0.80 -10.10 4.64
C LEU A 251 -1.63 -11.33 5.03
N ALA A 252 -1.09 -12.16 5.93
CA ALA A 252 -1.77 -13.35 6.43
C ALA A 252 -1.17 -13.77 7.77
N GLU A 253 -2.00 -14.33 8.64
CA GLU A 253 -1.58 -14.92 9.91
C GLU A 253 -2.30 -16.24 10.21
N GLY A 254 -1.64 -17.10 10.99
CA GLY A 254 -2.22 -18.37 11.46
C GLY A 254 -3.04 -18.23 12.73
N GLU A 255 -3.88 -19.24 12.99
CA GLU A 255 -4.63 -19.36 14.23
C GLU A 255 -3.66 -19.66 15.38
N ARG A 256 -3.69 -18.83 16.43
CA ARG A 256 -2.88 -19.04 17.62
C ARG A 256 -3.39 -20.22 18.43
N PHE A 257 -2.48 -20.96 19.07
CA PHE A 257 -2.79 -22.12 19.91
C PHE A 257 -3.59 -23.22 19.17
N SER A 258 -3.53 -23.27 17.84
CA SER A 258 -4.17 -24.35 17.10
C SER A 258 -3.42 -25.66 17.36
N PHE A 259 -4.18 -26.73 17.62
CA PHE A 259 -3.63 -28.08 17.76
C PHE A 259 -3.54 -28.82 16.42
N LYS A 260 -4.04 -28.21 15.36
CA LYS A 260 -3.96 -28.75 14.00
C LYS A 260 -2.76 -28.16 13.27
N PRO A 261 -2.09 -28.93 12.41
CA PRO A 261 -1.10 -28.38 11.50
C PRO A 261 -1.69 -27.28 10.62
N GLN A 262 -0.91 -26.25 10.32
CA GLN A 262 -1.34 -25.09 9.53
C GLN A 262 -0.36 -24.77 8.40
N VAL A 263 -0.91 -24.25 7.29
CA VAL A 263 -0.13 -23.73 6.16
C VAL A 263 -0.73 -22.38 5.77
N ILE A 264 -0.06 -21.31 6.15
CA ILE A 264 -0.51 -19.95 5.88
C ILE A 264 0.14 -19.51 4.58
N ILE A 265 -0.69 -19.17 3.58
CA ILE A 265 -0.25 -18.90 2.20
C ILE A 265 -0.64 -17.48 1.83
N SER A 266 0.27 -16.76 1.18
CA SER A 266 -0.02 -15.46 0.57
C SER A 266 0.92 -15.20 -0.61
N GLN A 267 0.83 -14.02 -1.23
CA GLN A 267 1.72 -13.60 -2.31
C GLN A 267 2.47 -12.31 -1.92
N ILE A 268 3.79 -12.30 -2.09
CA ILE A 268 4.61 -11.10 -1.96
C ILE A 268 4.71 -10.41 -3.33
N ASP A 269 4.43 -9.11 -3.39
CA ASP A 269 4.60 -8.28 -4.58
C ASP A 269 6.05 -7.78 -4.67
N ILE A 270 6.88 -8.50 -5.40
CA ILE A 270 8.31 -8.19 -5.56
C ILE A 270 8.51 -6.90 -6.35
N GLU A 271 7.64 -6.62 -7.32
CA GLU A 271 7.72 -5.37 -8.07
C GLU A 271 7.41 -4.16 -7.20
N LYS A 272 6.43 -4.25 -6.29
CA LYS A 272 6.15 -3.22 -5.27
C LYS A 272 7.40 -2.92 -4.45
N LEU A 273 8.01 -3.96 -3.86
CA LEU A 273 9.20 -3.83 -3.00
C LEU A 273 10.38 -3.23 -3.76
N ARG A 274 10.67 -3.74 -4.97
CA ARG A 274 11.74 -3.22 -5.81
C ARG A 274 11.49 -1.78 -6.26
N SER A 275 10.24 -1.40 -6.51
CA SER A 275 9.89 -0.02 -6.89
C SER A 275 10.11 0.95 -5.74
N GLU A 276 9.64 0.63 -4.53
CA GLU A 276 9.88 1.42 -3.32
C GLU A 276 11.39 1.58 -3.04
N ARG A 277 12.17 0.50 -3.17
CA ARG A 277 13.63 0.56 -3.01
C ARG A 277 14.30 1.46 -4.05
N ARG A 278 13.91 1.40 -5.32
CA ARG A 278 14.45 2.27 -6.38
C ARG A 278 14.16 3.75 -6.12
N ASN A 279 12.99 4.06 -5.56
CA ASN A 279 12.58 5.42 -5.26
C ASN A 279 13.15 5.93 -3.92
N ASN A 280 13.77 5.06 -3.11
CA ASN A 280 14.33 5.40 -1.82
C ASN A 280 15.86 5.58 -1.91
N SER A 281 16.30 6.84 -2.09
CA SER A 281 17.73 7.16 -2.19
C SER A 281 18.55 6.82 -0.94
N THR A 282 17.96 6.81 0.26
CA THR A 282 18.68 6.43 1.48
C THR A 282 18.89 4.93 1.54
N TYR A 283 17.93 4.12 1.05
CA TYR A 283 18.10 2.68 0.86
C TYR A 283 19.23 2.39 -0.15
N VAL A 284 19.20 3.03 -1.32
CA VAL A 284 20.24 2.88 -2.36
C VAL A 284 21.64 3.22 -1.81
N ASN A 285 21.76 4.27 -1.01
CA ASN A 285 23.02 4.65 -0.38
C ASN A 285 23.46 3.67 0.71
N ALA A 286 22.53 3.13 1.49
CA ALA A 286 22.81 2.14 2.53
C ALA A 286 23.27 0.79 1.94
N GLN A 287 22.99 0.52 0.67
CA GLN A 287 23.36 -0.74 0.00
C GLN A 287 24.88 -0.93 -0.19
N ARG A 288 25.67 0.14 -0.09
CA ARG A 288 27.11 0.10 -0.36
C ARG A 288 27.81 -0.92 0.55
N GLU A 289 28.78 -1.65 -0.02
CA GLU A 289 29.63 -2.59 0.71
C GLU A 289 28.91 -3.83 1.31
N HIS A 290 27.63 -4.03 1.00
CA HIS A 290 26.90 -5.23 1.38
C HIS A 290 26.89 -6.26 0.24
N ASN A 291 27.62 -7.35 0.42
CA ASN A 291 27.66 -8.48 -0.51
C ASN A 291 27.17 -9.76 0.15
N ALA A 292 26.57 -10.63 -0.65
CA ALA A 292 26.20 -11.98 -0.24
C ALA A 292 26.67 -13.00 -1.29
N ARG A 293 26.95 -14.22 -0.82
CA ARG A 293 27.10 -15.38 -1.70
C ARG A 293 25.73 -15.67 -2.32
N ILE A 294 25.68 -15.84 -3.65
CA ILE A 294 24.44 -16.20 -4.34
C ILE A 294 24.45 -17.70 -4.65
N VAL A 295 23.41 -18.40 -4.24
CA VAL A 295 23.13 -19.80 -4.62
C VAL A 295 21.91 -19.82 -5.52
N ASN A 296 22.04 -20.38 -6.72
CA ASN A 296 20.91 -20.47 -7.65
C ASN A 296 20.07 -21.70 -7.32
N ALA A 297 18.76 -21.50 -7.21
CA ALA A 297 17.78 -22.57 -7.19
C ALA A 297 17.62 -23.17 -8.60
N HIS A 298 17.04 -24.36 -8.68
CA HIS A 298 16.74 -25.03 -9.94
C HIS A 298 15.58 -24.37 -10.69
N THR A 299 15.57 -24.55 -12.00
CA THR A 299 14.46 -24.15 -12.87
C THR A 299 13.21 -24.96 -12.58
N THR A 300 12.07 -24.30 -12.46
CA THR A 300 10.75 -24.95 -12.33
C THR A 300 10.28 -25.53 -13.67
N VAL A 301 9.52 -26.64 -13.64
CA VAL A 301 9.00 -27.29 -14.86
C VAL A 301 7.50 -27.08 -15.00
N ALA A 302 6.75 -26.97 -13.90
CA ALA A 302 5.32 -26.80 -13.93
C ALA A 302 4.93 -25.39 -14.41
N GLN A 303 4.26 -25.31 -15.55
CA GLN A 303 3.46 -24.14 -15.89
C GLN A 303 2.17 -24.21 -15.06
N ARG A 304 1.96 -23.22 -14.19
CA ARG A 304 0.74 -23.08 -13.39
C ARG A 304 0.02 -21.83 -13.84
N ASP A 305 -1.30 -21.89 -13.93
CA ASP A 305 -2.10 -20.69 -14.15
C ASP A 305 -1.93 -19.75 -12.97
N PHE A 306 -1.72 -18.47 -13.26
CA PHE A 306 -1.60 -17.47 -12.22
C PHE A 306 -2.97 -17.11 -11.67
N GLU A 307 -3.09 -17.24 -10.36
CA GLU A 307 -4.23 -16.74 -9.60
C GLU A 307 -3.75 -15.69 -8.60
N LEU A 308 -4.43 -14.54 -8.58
CA LEU A 308 -4.24 -13.53 -7.55
C LEU A 308 -5.08 -13.91 -6.32
N ILE A 309 -4.40 -14.45 -5.30
CA ILE A 309 -5.01 -14.93 -4.04
C ILE A 309 -5.05 -13.86 -2.95
N ARG A 310 -4.46 -12.69 -3.20
CA ARG A 310 -4.53 -11.54 -2.27
C ARG A 310 -5.86 -10.82 -2.40
N ASP A 311 -6.30 -10.29 -1.27
CA ASP A 311 -7.29 -9.23 -1.27
C ASP A 311 -6.65 -7.95 -1.84
N VAL A 312 -7.42 -7.24 -2.66
CA VAL A 312 -7.03 -5.97 -3.24
C VAL A 312 -8.07 -4.95 -2.81
N ASP A 313 -7.62 -3.96 -2.06
CA ASP A 313 -8.47 -2.86 -1.60
C ASP A 313 -8.91 -2.00 -2.81
N PRO A 314 -10.22 -1.90 -3.09
CA PRO A 314 -10.72 -1.04 -4.17
C PRO A 314 -10.51 0.46 -3.90
N HIS A 315 -10.25 0.87 -2.66
CA HIS A 315 -10.14 2.28 -2.28
C HIS A 315 -8.80 2.60 -1.58
N PRO A 316 -7.65 2.52 -2.28
CA PRO A 316 -6.33 2.59 -1.66
C PRO A 316 -5.96 3.95 -1.03
N PHE A 317 -6.79 4.98 -1.20
CA PHE A 317 -6.66 6.27 -0.53
C PHE A 317 -7.55 6.44 0.70
N ILE A 318 -8.51 5.54 0.91
CA ILE A 318 -9.46 5.61 2.02
C ILE A 318 -8.88 4.83 3.21
N PRO A 319 -8.71 5.46 4.39
CA PRO A 319 -8.27 4.76 5.58
C PRO A 319 -9.20 3.60 5.96
N GLY A 320 -8.65 2.56 6.59
CA GLY A 320 -9.45 1.45 7.12
C GLY A 320 -10.49 1.91 8.16
N GLN A 321 -11.61 1.17 8.26
CA GLN A 321 -12.77 1.58 9.08
C GLN A 321 -12.45 1.78 10.57
N GLU A 322 -11.56 0.97 11.14
CA GLU A 322 -11.21 1.03 12.58
C GLU A 322 -10.58 2.37 12.98
N ASP A 323 -9.99 3.11 12.03
CA ASP A 323 -9.23 4.34 12.27
C ASP A 323 -9.79 5.58 11.52
N MET A 324 -11.01 5.51 10.97
CA MET A 324 -11.55 6.57 10.10
C MET A 324 -11.60 7.95 10.78
N GLY A 325 -12.13 8.04 12.01
CA GLY A 325 -12.23 9.31 12.73
C GLY A 325 -10.86 9.94 13.04
N THR A 326 -9.89 9.11 13.45
CA THR A 326 -8.51 9.53 13.70
C THR A 326 -7.84 10.03 12.42
N SER A 327 -8.02 9.29 11.32
CA SER A 327 -7.45 9.62 10.02
C SER A 327 -8.05 10.91 9.44
N CYS A 328 -9.37 11.08 9.51
CA CYS A 328 -10.04 12.32 9.10
C CYS A 328 -9.51 13.53 9.89
N ASN A 329 -9.34 13.38 11.20
CA ASN A 329 -8.79 14.45 12.04
C ASN A 329 -7.33 14.81 11.66
N GLU A 330 -6.50 13.80 11.35
CA GLU A 330 -5.13 14.02 10.86
C GLU A 330 -5.12 14.75 9.52
N ILE A 331 -5.95 14.32 8.57
CA ILE A 331 -6.10 14.95 7.25
C ILE A 331 -6.50 16.43 7.40
N PHE A 332 -7.54 16.72 8.18
CA PHE A 332 -7.94 18.11 8.45
C PHE A 332 -6.82 18.90 9.12
N SER A 333 -6.09 18.30 10.05
CA SER A 333 -4.97 18.96 10.74
C SER A 333 -3.87 19.36 9.77
N ILE A 334 -3.55 18.52 8.78
CA ILE A 334 -2.57 18.84 7.71
C ILE A 334 -3.07 20.02 6.88
N GLN A 335 -4.32 19.97 6.39
CA GLN A 335 -4.91 21.05 5.58
C GLN A 335 -4.96 22.39 6.34
N VAL A 336 -5.45 22.36 7.58
CA VAL A 336 -5.59 23.52 8.47
C VAL A 336 -4.22 24.10 8.81
N ALA A 337 -3.22 23.29 9.18
CA ALA A 337 -1.89 23.79 9.48
C ALA A 337 -1.24 24.45 8.26
N GLY A 338 -1.42 23.87 7.07
CA GLY A 338 -0.93 24.44 5.81
C GLY A 338 -1.55 25.81 5.52
N LEU A 339 -2.88 25.93 5.56
CA LEU A 339 -3.56 27.19 5.33
C LEU A 339 -3.22 28.23 6.42
N ALA A 340 -3.22 27.84 7.69
CA ALA A 340 -2.85 28.70 8.81
C ALA A 340 -1.46 29.31 8.61
N LYS A 341 -0.47 28.50 8.21
CA LYS A 341 0.89 28.98 7.95
C LYS A 341 0.91 30.03 6.85
N ARG A 342 0.17 29.82 5.76
CA ARG A 342 0.09 30.77 4.63
C ARG A 342 -0.54 32.09 5.07
N LEU A 343 -1.65 32.06 5.81
CA LEU A 343 -2.35 33.26 6.28
C LEU A 343 -1.51 34.06 7.27
N VAL A 344 -0.89 33.39 8.26
CA VAL A 344 -0.02 34.06 9.24
C VAL A 344 1.20 34.67 8.56
N HIS A 345 1.84 33.97 7.62
CA HIS A 345 3.03 34.49 6.92
C HIS A 345 2.73 35.74 6.09
N THR A 346 1.57 35.78 5.43
CA THR A 346 1.15 36.89 4.58
C THR A 346 0.47 38.03 5.34
N ASN A 347 0.23 37.86 6.66
CA ASN A 347 -0.63 38.72 7.48
C ASN A 347 -2.04 38.93 6.91
N CYS A 348 -2.50 38.00 6.05
CA CYS A 348 -3.80 38.08 5.42
C CYS A 348 -4.88 37.55 6.36
N LYS A 349 -5.84 38.40 6.72
CA LYS A 349 -6.97 38.07 7.62
C LYS A 349 -8.26 37.75 6.88
N THR A 350 -8.20 37.73 5.55
CA THR A 350 -9.35 37.51 4.69
C THR A 350 -9.06 36.41 3.68
N VAL A 351 -9.99 35.47 3.52
CA VAL A 351 -9.94 34.46 2.45
C VAL A 351 -11.16 34.63 1.57
N VAL A 352 -10.97 34.41 0.27
CA VAL A 352 -12.03 34.49 -0.74
C VAL A 352 -12.10 33.13 -1.43
N LEU A 353 -13.29 32.54 -1.54
CA LEU A 353 -13.48 31.26 -2.22
C LEU A 353 -14.86 31.15 -2.84
N GLY A 354 -14.92 30.51 -4.01
CA GLY A 354 -16.18 30.20 -4.68
C GLY A 354 -16.86 29.01 -4.03
N ILE A 355 -18.14 29.14 -3.66
CA ILE A 355 -18.94 28.05 -3.09
C ILE A 355 -20.03 27.68 -4.09
N SER A 356 -19.88 26.50 -4.70
CA SER A 356 -20.83 25.99 -5.70
C SER A 356 -21.94 25.12 -5.09
N GLY A 357 -21.80 24.72 -3.82
CA GLY A 357 -22.65 23.70 -3.21
C GLY A 357 -22.21 22.26 -3.52
N GLY A 358 -21.14 22.09 -4.29
CA GLY A 358 -20.50 20.78 -4.52
C GLY A 358 -19.49 20.41 -3.43
N LEU A 359 -19.18 19.11 -3.34
CA LEU A 359 -18.32 18.49 -2.33
C LEU A 359 -16.97 19.20 -2.13
N ASP A 360 -16.27 19.58 -3.19
CA ASP A 360 -14.89 20.10 -3.07
C ASP A 360 -14.87 21.51 -2.47
N SER A 361 -15.78 22.38 -2.95
CA SER A 361 -15.93 23.73 -2.42
C SER A 361 -16.39 23.72 -0.96
N THR A 362 -17.25 22.77 -0.61
CA THR A 362 -17.68 22.51 0.77
C THR A 362 -16.50 22.09 1.65
N LEU A 363 -15.67 21.13 1.22
CA LEU A 363 -14.49 20.73 1.98
C LEU A 363 -13.53 21.93 2.18
N ALA A 364 -13.27 22.72 1.13
CA ALA A 364 -12.40 23.88 1.22
C ALA A 364 -12.93 24.94 2.21
N LEU A 365 -14.25 25.16 2.22
CA LEU A 365 -14.91 26.05 3.19
C LEU A 365 -14.75 25.53 4.62
N LEU A 366 -14.97 24.24 4.86
CA LEU A 366 -14.79 23.62 6.17
C LEU A 366 -13.33 23.73 6.67
N VAL A 367 -12.34 23.56 5.77
CA VAL A 367 -10.93 23.80 6.09
C VAL A 367 -10.69 25.26 6.47
N CYS A 368 -11.26 26.22 5.74
CA CYS A 368 -11.15 27.65 6.06
C CYS A 368 -11.75 27.95 7.45
N VAL A 369 -12.95 27.45 7.73
CA VAL A 369 -13.61 27.63 9.03
C VAL A 369 -12.77 27.06 10.16
N LYS A 370 -12.35 25.79 10.06
CA LYS A 370 -11.48 25.16 11.08
C LYS A 370 -10.16 25.91 11.26
N THR A 371 -9.62 26.49 10.19
CA THR A 371 -8.39 27.30 10.26
C THR A 371 -8.59 28.60 11.02
N PHE A 372 -9.66 29.34 10.72
CA PHE A 372 -9.98 30.58 11.43
C PHE A 372 -10.28 30.33 12.90
N ASP A 373 -11.04 29.28 13.21
CA ASP A 373 -11.33 28.87 14.58
C ASP A 373 -10.04 28.52 15.35
N LYS A 374 -9.13 27.75 14.73
CA LYS A 374 -7.84 27.38 15.32
C LYS A 374 -6.94 28.58 15.59
N LEU A 375 -7.03 29.62 14.76
CA LEU A 375 -6.29 30.87 14.92
C LEU A 375 -6.97 31.88 15.86
N GLY A 376 -8.19 31.58 16.32
CA GLY A 376 -9.01 32.51 17.10
C GLY A 376 -9.44 33.75 16.31
N TRP A 377 -9.54 33.66 14.98
CA TRP A 377 -9.95 34.76 14.12
C TRP A 377 -11.45 34.71 13.85
N SER A 378 -12.04 35.87 13.55
CA SER A 378 -13.46 35.94 13.20
C SER A 378 -13.72 35.24 11.87
N ARG A 379 -14.67 34.30 11.85
CA ARG A 379 -15.18 33.67 10.61
C ARG A 379 -15.70 34.68 9.58
N LYS A 380 -15.98 35.93 9.96
CA LYS A 380 -16.32 37.02 9.03
C LYS A 380 -15.18 37.41 8.09
N GLY A 381 -13.94 37.02 8.36
CA GLY A 381 -12.85 37.11 7.39
C GLY A 381 -12.92 36.07 6.28
N ILE A 382 -13.81 35.07 6.36
CA ILE A 382 -14.06 34.12 5.27
C ILE A 382 -15.16 34.72 4.38
N VAL A 383 -14.84 34.98 3.12
CA VAL A 383 -15.75 35.54 2.12
C VAL A 383 -16.09 34.45 1.10
N GLY A 384 -17.20 33.76 1.35
CA GLY A 384 -17.76 32.79 0.42
C GLY A 384 -18.57 33.49 -0.66
N VAL A 385 -18.28 33.14 -1.93
CA VAL A 385 -18.90 33.78 -3.10
C VAL A 385 -19.66 32.72 -3.89
N THR A 386 -20.98 32.86 -3.98
CA THR A 386 -21.79 32.10 -4.95
C THR A 386 -21.85 32.88 -6.27
N MET A 387 -21.65 32.18 -7.39
CA MET A 387 -21.50 32.80 -8.71
C MET A 387 -22.42 32.11 -9.74
N PRO A 388 -23.74 32.36 -9.66
CA PRO A 388 -24.72 31.70 -10.50
C PRO A 388 -24.51 32.06 -11.98
N GLY A 389 -24.55 31.03 -12.82
CA GLY A 389 -24.48 31.13 -14.29
C GLY A 389 -25.67 30.41 -14.94
N PHE A 390 -25.52 29.99 -16.20
CA PHE A 390 -26.63 29.43 -16.99
C PHE A 390 -27.04 28.00 -16.58
N GLY A 391 -26.15 27.26 -15.90
CA GLY A 391 -26.37 25.88 -15.46
C GLY A 391 -26.68 25.70 -13.97
N THR A 392 -26.71 26.77 -13.19
CA THR A 392 -26.87 26.70 -11.73
C THR A 392 -28.26 26.21 -11.34
N THR A 393 -28.33 25.19 -10.48
CA THR A 393 -29.61 24.65 -9.98
C THR A 393 -30.01 25.28 -8.65
N ASN A 394 -31.31 25.29 -8.34
CA ASN A 394 -31.80 25.80 -7.06
C ASN A 394 -31.26 25.01 -5.87
N ARG A 395 -31.07 23.69 -6.01
CA ARG A 395 -30.63 22.82 -4.90
C ARG A 395 -29.22 23.15 -4.44
N THR A 396 -28.26 23.18 -5.36
CA THR A 396 -26.85 23.46 -5.06
C THR A 396 -26.63 24.89 -4.59
N HIS A 397 -27.34 25.86 -5.18
CA HIS A 397 -27.34 27.25 -4.71
C HIS A 397 -27.86 27.37 -3.27
N ASN A 398 -29.01 26.77 -2.97
CA ASN A 398 -29.58 26.78 -1.61
C ASN A 398 -28.65 26.11 -0.60
N ASN A 399 -28.02 24.98 -0.95
CA ASN A 399 -27.05 24.31 -0.09
C ASN A 399 -25.83 25.20 0.19
N ALA A 400 -25.29 25.87 -0.84
CA ALA A 400 -24.18 26.80 -0.69
C ALA A 400 -24.52 27.94 0.28
N VAL A 401 -25.67 28.60 0.08
CA VAL A 401 -26.11 29.74 0.89
C VAL A 401 -26.38 29.30 2.33
N THR A 402 -27.20 28.25 2.52
CA THR A 402 -27.57 27.73 3.84
C THR A 402 -26.34 27.35 4.66
N LEU A 403 -25.39 26.64 4.05
CA LEU A 403 -24.16 26.25 4.73
C LEU A 403 -23.30 27.45 5.12
N MET A 404 -23.17 28.45 4.24
CA MET A 404 -22.40 29.65 4.56
C MET A 404 -23.05 30.46 5.70
N GLU A 405 -24.38 30.55 5.72
CA GLU A 405 -25.14 31.22 6.77
C GLU A 405 -24.94 30.53 8.12
N SER A 406 -25.12 29.20 8.16
CA SER A 406 -24.98 28.41 9.38
C SER A 406 -23.55 28.46 9.94
N LEU A 407 -22.54 28.42 9.07
CA LEU A 407 -21.14 28.53 9.47
C LEU A 407 -20.73 29.95 9.91
N GLY A 408 -21.58 30.96 9.65
CA GLY A 408 -21.39 32.33 10.09
C GLY A 408 -20.36 33.13 9.29
N VAL A 409 -20.06 32.72 8.05
CA VAL A 409 -19.09 33.41 7.18
C VAL A 409 -19.68 34.70 6.56
N THR A 410 -18.87 35.43 5.80
CA THR A 410 -19.35 36.55 4.98
C THR A 410 -19.77 36.02 3.61
N ILE A 411 -21.00 36.33 3.19
CA ILE A 411 -21.58 35.83 1.94
C ILE A 411 -21.59 36.93 0.89
N ARG A 412 -21.26 36.59 -0.35
CA ARG A 412 -21.50 37.41 -1.53
C ARG A 412 -22.12 36.56 -2.63
N GLU A 413 -23.00 37.18 -3.41
CA GLU A 413 -23.52 36.62 -4.65
C GLU A 413 -23.14 37.54 -5.81
N VAL A 414 -22.57 36.98 -6.86
CA VAL A 414 -22.20 37.70 -8.08
C VAL A 414 -22.55 36.85 -9.29
N SER A 415 -23.66 37.16 -9.97
CA SER A 415 -24.02 36.47 -11.21
C SER A 415 -23.00 36.74 -12.32
N ILE A 416 -22.62 35.69 -13.05
CA ILE A 416 -21.68 35.80 -14.18
C ILE A 416 -22.37 36.04 -15.52
N SER A 417 -23.70 35.91 -15.58
CA SER A 417 -24.43 35.79 -16.85
C SER A 417 -24.22 36.97 -17.79
N ALA A 418 -24.37 38.21 -17.29
CA ALA A 418 -24.20 39.40 -18.11
C ALA A 418 -22.77 39.58 -18.64
N ALA A 419 -21.76 39.27 -17.81
CA ALA A 419 -20.35 39.36 -18.21
C ALA A 419 -20.01 38.30 -19.26
N VAL A 420 -20.47 37.07 -19.07
CA VAL A 420 -20.25 35.97 -20.02
C VAL A 420 -21.01 36.19 -21.34
N GLU A 421 -22.25 36.67 -21.31
CA GLU A 421 -23.01 37.05 -22.52
C GLU A 421 -22.29 38.13 -23.33
N GLN A 422 -21.72 39.13 -22.65
CA GLN A 422 -20.92 40.14 -23.31
C GLN A 422 -19.65 39.54 -23.90
N HIS A 423 -18.93 38.70 -23.15
CA HIS A 423 -17.73 38.04 -23.64
C HIS A 423 -18.01 37.18 -24.89
N PHE A 424 -19.12 36.43 -24.90
CA PHE A 424 -19.55 35.67 -26.07
C PHE A 424 -19.78 36.55 -27.29
N LYS A 425 -20.42 37.73 -27.12
CA LYS A 425 -20.57 38.70 -28.21
C LYS A 425 -19.22 39.22 -28.70
N ASP A 426 -18.30 39.53 -27.78
CA ASP A 426 -16.98 40.09 -28.11
C ASP A 426 -16.11 39.12 -28.93
N ILE A 427 -16.22 37.81 -28.66
CA ILE A 427 -15.49 36.78 -29.40
C ILE A 427 -16.28 36.17 -30.56
N GLY A 428 -17.53 36.58 -30.74
CA GLY A 428 -18.44 36.04 -31.77
C GLY A 428 -18.89 34.59 -31.52
N HIS A 429 -18.96 34.14 -30.27
CA HIS A 429 -19.45 32.81 -29.90
C HIS A 429 -20.98 32.81 -29.80
N ASP A 430 -21.63 31.88 -30.47
CA ASP A 430 -23.08 31.68 -30.37
C ASP A 430 -23.43 30.99 -29.04
N MET A 431 -24.21 31.66 -28.20
CA MET A 431 -24.60 31.17 -26.88
C MET A 431 -25.38 29.84 -26.92
N SER A 432 -26.01 29.50 -28.04
CA SER A 432 -26.69 28.22 -28.21
C SER A 432 -25.74 27.03 -28.43
N VAL A 433 -24.46 27.30 -28.72
CA VAL A 433 -23.42 26.28 -28.90
C VAL A 433 -22.74 26.00 -27.56
N HIS A 434 -23.20 24.95 -26.88
CA HIS A 434 -22.68 24.50 -25.58
C HIS A 434 -21.42 23.63 -25.74
N ASP A 435 -20.37 24.18 -26.36
CA ASP A 435 -19.09 23.50 -26.51
C ASP A 435 -18.09 23.88 -25.39
N VAL A 436 -16.84 23.44 -25.55
CA VAL A 436 -15.75 23.71 -24.60
C VAL A 436 -15.50 25.23 -24.41
N THR A 437 -15.82 26.07 -25.39
CA THR A 437 -15.71 27.54 -25.28
C THR A 437 -16.78 28.08 -24.33
N TYR A 438 -18.02 27.59 -24.45
CA TYR A 438 -19.14 27.96 -23.59
C TYR A 438 -18.88 27.63 -22.11
N GLU A 439 -18.40 26.41 -21.84
CA GLU A 439 -18.07 25.96 -20.48
C GLU A 439 -16.87 26.73 -19.89
N ASN A 440 -15.76 26.81 -20.64
CA ASN A 440 -14.53 27.44 -20.13
C ASN A 440 -14.66 28.95 -19.91
N SER A 441 -15.49 29.65 -20.69
CA SER A 441 -15.70 31.09 -20.51
C SER A 441 -16.34 31.38 -19.15
N GLN A 442 -17.33 30.59 -18.76
CA GLN A 442 -17.96 30.67 -17.45
C GLN A 442 -16.98 30.35 -16.31
N ALA A 443 -16.15 29.31 -16.47
CA ALA A 443 -15.15 28.95 -15.45
C ALA A 443 -14.09 30.05 -15.25
N ARG A 444 -13.62 30.68 -16.34
CA ARG A 444 -12.65 31.79 -16.27
C ARG A 444 -13.24 33.04 -15.65
N GLU A 445 -14.48 33.41 -16.00
CA GLU A 445 -15.16 34.56 -15.40
C GLU A 445 -15.28 34.43 -13.88
N ARG A 446 -15.64 33.23 -13.39
CA ARG A 446 -15.68 32.95 -11.95
C ARG A 446 -14.32 33.18 -11.28
N THR A 447 -13.24 32.67 -11.86
CA THR A 447 -11.89 32.88 -11.32
C THR A 447 -11.49 34.35 -11.37
N GLN A 448 -11.84 35.08 -12.42
CA GLN A 448 -11.59 36.52 -12.52
C GLN A 448 -12.26 37.28 -11.37
N ILE A 449 -13.56 37.03 -11.13
CA ILE A 449 -14.30 37.63 -10.00
C ILE A 449 -13.61 37.32 -8.67
N LEU A 450 -13.25 36.06 -8.43
CA LEU A 450 -12.61 35.68 -7.16
C LEU A 450 -11.25 36.36 -6.96
N MET A 451 -10.42 36.46 -8.00
CA MET A 451 -9.12 37.12 -7.95
C MET A 451 -9.27 38.63 -7.70
N ASP A 452 -10.21 39.28 -8.38
CA ASP A 452 -10.47 40.71 -8.21
C ASP A 452 -11.10 41.03 -6.85
N LEU A 453 -11.96 40.16 -6.33
CA LEU A 453 -12.44 40.25 -4.95
C LEU A 453 -11.31 40.03 -3.95
N GLY A 454 -10.38 39.12 -4.23
CA GLY A 454 -9.13 38.95 -3.47
C GLY A 454 -8.36 40.26 -3.37
N ASN A 455 -8.15 40.93 -4.51
CA ASN A 455 -7.48 42.24 -4.56
C ASN A 455 -8.26 43.32 -3.80
N GLN A 456 -9.58 43.43 -4.03
CA GLN A 456 -10.46 44.42 -3.40
C GLN A 456 -10.44 44.31 -1.87
N LEU A 457 -10.39 43.09 -1.36
CA LEU A 457 -10.52 42.79 0.07
C LEU A 457 -9.16 42.56 0.75
N GLY A 458 -8.05 42.60 0.01
CA GLY A 458 -6.74 42.21 0.52
C GLY A 458 -6.70 40.75 0.99
N GLY A 459 -7.49 39.88 0.35
CA GLY A 459 -7.70 38.49 0.71
C GLY A 459 -6.92 37.51 -0.16
N LEU A 460 -6.75 36.28 0.34
CA LEU A 460 -6.21 35.17 -0.45
C LEU A 460 -7.31 34.35 -1.10
N VAL A 461 -7.18 34.05 -2.39
CA VAL A 461 -8.10 33.15 -3.10
C VAL A 461 -7.75 31.70 -2.80
N ILE A 462 -8.69 30.96 -2.23
CA ILE A 462 -8.53 29.55 -1.86
C ILE A 462 -9.11 28.65 -2.96
N GLY A 463 -8.27 27.76 -3.49
CA GLY A 463 -8.65 26.81 -4.53
C GLY A 463 -9.30 25.56 -3.96
N THR A 464 -10.29 25.05 -4.69
CA THR A 464 -11.13 23.92 -4.29
C THR A 464 -10.79 22.62 -5.01
N GLY A 465 -10.03 22.69 -6.10
CA GLY A 465 -9.72 21.53 -6.95
C GLY A 465 -9.00 20.40 -6.21
N ASP A 466 -9.41 19.17 -6.52
CA ASP A 466 -8.97 17.96 -5.83
C ASP A 466 -7.92 17.14 -6.61
N LEU A 467 -7.30 16.17 -5.96
CA LEU A 467 -6.23 15.36 -6.55
C LEU A 467 -6.67 14.59 -7.81
N SER A 468 -7.92 14.12 -7.85
CA SER A 468 -8.47 13.33 -8.96
C SER A 468 -8.75 14.20 -10.18
N GLU A 469 -9.27 15.40 -9.98
CA GLU A 469 -9.40 16.43 -11.00
C GLU A 469 -8.04 16.82 -11.57
N LEU A 470 -7.04 16.99 -10.70
CA LEU A 470 -5.67 17.25 -11.12
C LEU A 470 -5.09 16.09 -11.94
N ALA A 471 -5.37 14.84 -11.58
CA ALA A 471 -4.91 13.65 -12.30
C ALA A 471 -5.48 13.60 -13.71
N LEU A 472 -6.80 13.79 -13.83
CA LEU A 472 -7.54 13.72 -15.10
C LEU A 472 -7.45 15.02 -15.92
N GLY A 473 -6.89 16.08 -15.33
CA GLY A 473 -6.97 17.43 -15.87
C GLY A 473 -8.40 17.89 -16.10
N TRP A 474 -9.31 17.49 -15.21
CA TRP A 474 -10.72 17.87 -15.23
C TRP A 474 -10.90 19.22 -14.55
N ALA A 475 -10.32 20.24 -15.19
CA ALA A 475 -10.33 21.62 -14.73
C ALA A 475 -10.07 22.56 -15.92
N THR A 476 -10.51 23.81 -15.85
CA THR A 476 -10.21 24.82 -16.87
C THR A 476 -8.82 25.41 -16.62
N TYR A 477 -7.96 25.38 -17.64
CA TYR A 477 -6.67 26.07 -17.55
C TYR A 477 -6.91 27.60 -17.50
N ASN A 478 -6.32 28.23 -16.49
CA ASN A 478 -6.55 29.60 -16.01
C ASN A 478 -8.02 29.91 -15.64
N GLY A 479 -8.78 28.88 -15.28
CA GLY A 479 -10.07 29.01 -14.60
C GLY A 479 -9.99 28.44 -13.19
N ASP A 480 -10.84 27.48 -12.89
CA ASP A 480 -11.05 26.85 -11.57
C ASP A 480 -9.79 26.17 -10.98
N HIS A 481 -8.83 25.77 -11.81
CA HIS A 481 -7.58 25.20 -11.32
C HIS A 481 -6.65 26.24 -10.64
N MET A 482 -6.84 27.53 -10.92
CA MET A 482 -5.95 28.59 -10.44
C MET A 482 -6.46 29.21 -9.14
N SER A 483 -5.56 29.36 -8.18
CA SER A 483 -5.82 30.00 -6.89
C SER A 483 -4.51 30.50 -6.29
N MET A 484 -4.58 31.19 -5.15
CA MET A 484 -3.37 31.58 -4.40
C MET A 484 -2.91 30.45 -3.46
N TYR A 485 -3.83 29.55 -3.06
CA TYR A 485 -3.52 28.37 -2.25
C TYR A 485 -4.62 27.29 -2.39
N GLY A 486 -4.28 26.09 -2.84
CA GLY A 486 -5.21 24.97 -3.05
C GLY A 486 -5.20 23.98 -1.88
N VAL A 487 -6.22 24.05 -1.01
CA VAL A 487 -6.28 23.22 0.22
C VAL A 487 -6.65 21.77 -0.06
N ASN A 488 -7.31 21.48 -1.18
CA ASN A 488 -7.76 20.15 -1.56
C ASN A 488 -6.82 19.42 -2.54
N ALA A 489 -5.73 20.06 -2.98
CA ALA A 489 -4.85 19.52 -4.03
C ALA A 489 -4.23 18.15 -3.71
N GLY A 490 -4.22 17.75 -2.43
CA GLY A 490 -3.74 16.45 -1.96
C GLY A 490 -4.84 15.45 -1.56
N ILE A 491 -6.11 15.77 -1.77
CA ILE A 491 -7.26 14.95 -1.39
C ILE A 491 -7.90 14.34 -2.65
N PRO A 492 -8.01 13.01 -2.77
CA PRO A 492 -8.74 12.37 -3.88
C PRO A 492 -10.25 12.48 -3.69
N LYS A 493 -11.01 12.50 -4.79
CA LYS A 493 -12.48 12.64 -4.82
C LYS A 493 -13.17 11.61 -3.93
N THR A 494 -12.70 10.37 -3.98
CA THR A 494 -13.21 9.25 -3.17
C THR A 494 -13.11 9.51 -1.66
N LEU A 495 -12.15 10.30 -1.19
CA LEU A 495 -11.94 10.61 0.22
C LEU A 495 -12.75 11.82 0.70
N ILE A 496 -13.13 12.74 -0.18
CA ILE A 496 -13.82 13.99 0.18
C ILE A 496 -15.14 13.71 0.91
N ARG A 497 -15.93 12.74 0.44
CA ARG A 497 -17.19 12.35 1.08
C ARG A 497 -17.02 11.94 2.55
N HIS A 498 -15.93 11.24 2.87
CA HIS A 498 -15.65 10.80 4.23
C HIS A 498 -15.25 11.96 5.14
N LEU A 499 -14.50 12.93 4.61
CA LEU A 499 -14.13 14.14 5.34
C LEU A 499 -15.34 15.03 5.62
N VAL A 500 -16.23 15.20 4.64
CA VAL A 500 -17.47 15.97 4.82
C VAL A 500 -18.40 15.28 5.80
N GLN A 501 -18.59 13.96 5.68
CA GLN A 501 -19.37 13.15 6.62
C GLN A 501 -18.84 13.27 8.05
N TYR A 502 -17.51 13.17 8.24
CA TYR A 502 -16.87 13.31 9.53
C TYR A 502 -17.16 14.66 10.20
N VAL A 503 -17.21 15.75 9.42
CA VAL A 503 -17.56 17.07 9.97
C VAL A 503 -19.04 17.15 10.32
N ALA A 504 -19.93 16.56 9.50
CA ALA A 504 -21.38 16.55 9.73
C ALA A 504 -21.78 15.95 11.09
N GLU A 505 -20.95 15.08 11.67
CA GLU A 505 -21.17 14.47 12.99
C GLU A 505 -20.90 15.42 14.17
N SER A 506 -20.27 16.57 13.93
CA SER A 506 -19.74 17.46 14.98
C SER A 506 -20.20 18.93 14.86
N VAL A 507 -21.18 19.21 14.01
CA VAL A 507 -21.74 20.55 13.75
C VAL A 507 -23.21 20.64 14.19
N ASP A 508 -23.79 21.85 14.12
CA ASP A 508 -25.22 22.06 14.38
C ASP A 508 -26.12 21.34 13.37
N ASP A 509 -27.39 21.13 13.74
CA ASP A 509 -28.35 20.34 12.94
C ASP A 509 -28.54 20.91 11.53
N THR A 510 -28.61 22.23 11.36
CA THR A 510 -28.77 22.86 10.05
C THR A 510 -27.55 22.63 9.17
N SER A 511 -26.35 22.82 9.70
CA SER A 511 -25.11 22.49 8.99
C SER A 511 -25.04 21.00 8.65
N ARG A 512 -25.41 20.12 9.58
CA ARG A 512 -25.40 18.66 9.39
C ARG A 512 -26.32 18.25 8.25
N GLU A 513 -27.58 18.67 8.27
CA GLU A 513 -28.55 18.35 7.21
C GLU A 513 -28.06 18.83 5.84
N THR A 514 -27.52 20.05 5.78
CA THR A 514 -26.98 20.62 4.53
C THR A 514 -25.77 19.83 4.02
N LEU A 515 -24.83 19.45 4.89
CA LEU A 515 -23.66 18.65 4.51
C LEU A 515 -24.06 17.25 4.01
N LEU A 516 -25.06 16.62 4.62
CA LEU A 516 -25.59 15.34 4.16
C LEU A 516 -26.28 15.48 2.79
N ASP A 517 -27.05 16.56 2.56
CA ASP A 517 -27.65 16.80 1.24
C ASP A 517 -26.61 17.03 0.15
N ILE A 518 -25.50 17.70 0.48
CA ILE A 518 -24.36 17.89 -0.43
C ILE A 518 -23.70 16.54 -0.76
N ILE A 519 -23.56 15.64 0.22
CA ILE A 519 -23.03 14.28 0.00
C ILE A 519 -23.93 13.47 -0.94
N ASP A 520 -25.25 13.61 -0.80
CA ASP A 520 -26.25 12.91 -1.61
C ASP A 520 -26.47 13.55 -2.99
N THR A 521 -25.87 14.70 -3.26
CA THR A 521 -25.98 15.40 -4.55
C THR A 521 -25.03 14.77 -5.58
N PRO A 522 -25.52 14.37 -6.79
CA PRO A 522 -24.67 13.82 -7.84
C PRO A 522 -23.55 14.78 -8.29
N VAL A 523 -22.37 14.25 -8.60
CA VAL A 523 -21.21 15.05 -9.06
C VAL A 523 -21.43 15.57 -10.48
N SER A 524 -21.38 16.89 -10.67
CA SER A 524 -21.62 17.57 -11.95
C SER A 524 -20.90 18.92 -12.06
N PRO A 525 -20.43 19.34 -13.24
CA PRO A 525 -20.04 20.71 -13.51
C PRO A 525 -21.30 21.48 -13.95
N GLU A 526 -21.89 22.29 -13.08
CA GLU A 526 -23.11 23.06 -13.36
C GLU A 526 -22.90 24.21 -14.38
N LEU A 527 -22.49 23.86 -15.60
CA LEU A 527 -22.15 24.79 -16.68
C LEU A 527 -23.18 24.78 -17.82
N ILE A 528 -23.93 23.70 -17.96
CA ILE A 528 -24.98 23.51 -18.97
C ILE A 528 -26.35 23.63 -18.29
N PRO A 529 -27.36 24.27 -18.94
CA PRO A 529 -28.72 24.34 -18.39
C PRO A 529 -29.29 22.98 -17.98
N ALA A 530 -30.03 22.95 -16.88
CA ALA A 530 -30.78 21.78 -16.42
C ALA A 530 -31.78 21.27 -17.49
N ASP A 531 -32.27 20.04 -17.33
CA ASP A 531 -33.34 19.55 -18.20
C ASP A 531 -34.69 20.21 -17.91
N GLU A 532 -35.70 19.88 -18.71
CA GLU A 532 -37.05 20.45 -18.62
C GLU A 532 -37.70 20.18 -17.24
N ASP A 533 -37.21 19.18 -16.51
CA ASP A 533 -37.66 18.81 -15.16
C ASP A 533 -36.76 19.38 -14.04
N GLY A 534 -35.75 20.19 -14.38
CA GLY A 534 -34.83 20.82 -13.44
C GLY A 534 -33.74 19.89 -12.90
N ASN A 535 -33.54 18.71 -13.49
CA ASN A 535 -32.49 17.78 -13.11
C ASN A 535 -31.16 18.11 -13.80
N ILE A 536 -30.08 17.68 -13.15
CA ILE A 536 -28.72 17.81 -13.65
C ILE A 536 -28.56 16.94 -14.92
N ARG A 537 -28.36 17.60 -16.07
CA ARG A 537 -28.17 16.93 -17.37
C ARG A 537 -26.82 16.24 -17.54
N GLN A 538 -25.78 16.76 -16.93
CA GLN A 538 -24.40 16.30 -17.12
C GLN A 538 -23.86 15.71 -15.83
N LYS A 539 -23.73 14.39 -15.74
CA LYS A 539 -23.00 13.77 -14.63
C LYS A 539 -21.53 13.63 -15.03
N THR A 540 -20.64 14.19 -14.22
CA THR A 540 -19.20 14.20 -14.52
C THR A 540 -18.69 12.79 -14.79
N GLU A 541 -19.08 11.83 -13.97
CA GLU A 541 -18.60 10.44 -14.06
C GLU A 541 -19.08 9.70 -15.32
N GLU A 542 -20.17 10.13 -15.95
CA GLU A 542 -20.59 9.57 -17.25
C GLU A 542 -19.64 9.98 -18.38
N LEU A 543 -18.98 11.14 -18.26
CA LEU A 543 -18.04 11.68 -19.24
C LEU A 543 -16.60 11.28 -18.97
N VAL A 544 -16.12 11.46 -17.74
CA VAL A 544 -14.72 11.19 -17.39
C VAL A 544 -14.49 9.79 -16.83
N GLY A 545 -15.55 9.09 -16.43
CA GLY A 545 -15.49 7.78 -15.78
C GLY A 545 -15.60 7.88 -14.26
N PRO A 546 -15.81 6.74 -13.59
CA PRO A 546 -16.01 6.69 -12.15
C PRO A 546 -14.71 7.04 -11.42
N TYR A 547 -14.80 7.95 -10.44
CA TYR A 547 -13.61 8.40 -9.71
C TYR A 547 -12.96 7.28 -8.89
N GLU A 548 -13.72 6.29 -8.44
CA GLU A 548 -13.15 5.13 -7.72
C GLU A 548 -12.14 4.34 -8.57
N LEU A 549 -12.39 4.15 -9.88
CA LEU A 549 -11.43 3.52 -10.77
C LEU A 549 -10.22 4.43 -11.01
N HIS A 550 -10.44 5.73 -11.25
CA HIS A 550 -9.35 6.67 -11.52
C HIS A 550 -8.41 6.86 -10.33
N ASP A 551 -8.97 6.95 -9.13
CA ASP A 551 -8.21 7.02 -7.89
C ASP A 551 -7.44 5.72 -7.66
N PHE A 552 -8.04 4.57 -7.92
CA PHE A 552 -7.34 3.28 -7.90
C PHE A 552 -6.15 3.27 -8.88
N PHE A 553 -6.36 3.66 -10.14
CA PHE A 553 -5.30 3.72 -11.14
C PHE A 553 -4.21 4.72 -10.75
N LEU A 554 -4.59 5.90 -10.29
CA LEU A 554 -3.70 6.96 -9.83
C LEU A 554 -2.77 6.47 -8.73
N TYR A 555 -3.31 5.76 -7.75
CA TYR A 555 -2.53 5.20 -6.65
C TYR A 555 -1.43 4.28 -7.17
N TYR A 556 -1.76 3.27 -7.97
CA TYR A 556 -0.78 2.28 -8.44
C TYR A 556 0.20 2.84 -9.49
N VAL A 557 -0.22 3.82 -10.30
CA VAL A 557 0.68 4.53 -11.22
C VAL A 557 1.69 5.38 -10.46
N LEU A 558 1.25 6.23 -9.53
CA LEU A 558 2.14 7.16 -8.84
C LEU A 558 2.99 6.48 -7.77
N ARG A 559 2.40 5.62 -6.95
CA ARG A 559 3.08 5.05 -5.80
C ARG A 559 4.12 4.01 -6.21
N PHE A 560 3.76 3.14 -7.15
CA PHE A 560 4.59 1.98 -7.50
C PHE A 560 5.06 1.97 -8.96
N GLY A 561 4.59 2.87 -9.82
CA GLY A 561 4.98 2.88 -11.24
C GLY A 561 4.55 1.61 -11.97
N PHE A 562 3.42 1.00 -11.56
CA PHE A 562 2.96 -0.23 -12.17
C PHE A 562 2.53 -0.05 -13.62
N ARG A 563 2.75 -1.11 -14.39
CA ARG A 563 2.37 -1.16 -15.79
C ARG A 563 0.86 -1.41 -15.95
N PRO A 564 0.25 -0.99 -17.08
CA PRO A 564 -1.19 -1.09 -17.29
C PRO A 564 -1.77 -2.50 -17.06
N LEU A 565 -1.11 -3.56 -17.55
CA LEU A 565 -1.63 -4.92 -17.40
C LEU A 565 -1.78 -5.35 -15.93
N LYS A 566 -0.82 -4.95 -15.09
CA LYS A 566 -0.87 -5.26 -13.66
C LYS A 566 -1.97 -4.48 -12.95
N ILE A 567 -2.10 -3.18 -13.27
CA ILE A 567 -3.16 -2.33 -12.70
C ILE A 567 -4.53 -2.87 -13.08
N PHE A 568 -4.71 -3.30 -14.33
CA PHE A 568 -5.93 -3.96 -14.79
C PHE A 568 -6.23 -5.23 -13.98
N MET A 569 -5.26 -6.13 -13.85
CA MET A 569 -5.43 -7.37 -13.06
C MET A 569 -5.82 -7.09 -11.60
N LEU A 570 -5.20 -6.09 -10.97
CA LEU A 570 -5.53 -5.67 -9.60
C LEU A 570 -6.95 -5.09 -9.53
N ALA A 571 -7.32 -4.25 -10.49
CA ALA A 571 -8.65 -3.66 -10.57
C ALA A 571 -9.72 -4.73 -10.80
N SER A 572 -9.52 -5.67 -11.73
CA SER A 572 -10.47 -6.77 -11.96
C SER A 572 -10.69 -7.61 -10.69
N LYS A 573 -9.68 -7.78 -9.84
CA LYS A 573 -9.84 -8.44 -8.52
C LYS A 573 -10.60 -7.55 -7.53
N ALA A 574 -10.29 -6.26 -7.47
CA ALA A 574 -10.87 -5.32 -6.52
C ALA A 574 -12.35 -5.00 -6.80
N PHE A 575 -12.75 -5.00 -8.07
CA PHE A 575 -14.08 -4.59 -8.53
C PHE A 575 -14.93 -5.76 -9.08
N ASN A 576 -14.63 -7.00 -8.69
CA ASN A 576 -15.35 -8.21 -9.12
C ASN A 576 -16.73 -8.42 -8.47
N GLY A 577 -17.20 -7.48 -7.65
CA GLY A 577 -18.50 -7.56 -6.97
C GLY A 577 -18.50 -8.35 -5.65
N ASN A 578 -17.36 -8.90 -5.21
CA ASN A 578 -17.25 -9.59 -3.92
C ASN A 578 -16.96 -8.66 -2.74
N ASN A 579 -16.54 -7.41 -3.02
CA ASN A 579 -16.26 -6.41 -2.01
C ASN A 579 -17.52 -5.60 -1.68
N ASN A 580 -18.03 -5.74 -0.45
CA ASN A 580 -19.21 -5.01 0.01
C ASN A 580 -19.03 -3.49 -0.13
N GLY A 581 -20.05 -2.80 -0.66
CA GLY A 581 -20.04 -1.34 -0.81
C GLY A 581 -19.18 -0.81 -1.96
N THR A 582 -18.71 -1.69 -2.85
CA THR A 582 -17.95 -1.32 -4.06
C THR A 582 -18.77 -1.64 -5.31
N THR A 583 -18.70 -0.76 -6.32
CA THR A 583 -19.38 -0.98 -7.60
C THR A 583 -18.71 -2.12 -8.36
N PHE A 584 -19.51 -3.02 -8.95
CA PHE A 584 -18.98 -4.01 -9.89
C PHE A 584 -18.62 -3.34 -11.22
N TYR A 585 -17.43 -3.62 -11.73
CA TYR A 585 -17.01 -3.23 -13.07
C TYR A 585 -16.52 -4.44 -13.84
N ASP A 586 -17.06 -4.64 -15.04
CA ASP A 586 -16.55 -5.67 -15.94
C ASP A 586 -15.19 -5.28 -16.53
N ASP A 587 -14.47 -6.26 -17.05
CA ASP A 587 -13.13 -6.10 -17.63
C ASP A 587 -13.12 -5.08 -18.78
N ALA A 588 -14.18 -5.00 -19.58
CA ALA A 588 -14.31 -4.02 -20.66
C ALA A 588 -14.36 -2.58 -20.12
N THR A 589 -15.09 -2.37 -19.03
CA THR A 589 -15.23 -1.08 -18.37
C THR A 589 -13.92 -0.66 -17.71
N ILE A 590 -13.25 -1.59 -17.01
CA ILE A 590 -11.94 -1.32 -16.38
C ILE A 590 -10.90 -0.96 -17.45
N LYS A 591 -10.79 -1.75 -18.53
CA LYS A 591 -9.85 -1.48 -19.63
C LYS A 591 -10.13 -0.12 -20.29
N LYS A 592 -11.41 0.19 -20.56
CA LYS A 592 -11.83 1.47 -21.15
C LYS A 592 -11.35 2.64 -20.28
N TRP A 593 -11.65 2.62 -18.99
CA TRP A 593 -11.32 3.73 -18.10
C TRP A 593 -9.84 3.82 -17.77
N LEU A 594 -9.11 2.71 -17.67
CA LEU A 594 -7.64 2.72 -17.55
C LEU A 594 -6.98 3.37 -18.77
N THR A 595 -7.48 3.07 -19.97
CA THR A 595 -7.00 3.66 -21.22
C THR A 595 -7.25 5.17 -21.25
N ILE A 596 -8.45 5.60 -20.84
CA ILE A 596 -8.82 7.02 -20.76
C ILE A 596 -7.98 7.73 -19.70
N PHE A 597 -7.80 7.12 -18.52
CA PHE A 597 -6.96 7.62 -17.45
C PHE A 597 -5.55 7.91 -17.97
N LEU A 598 -4.86 6.93 -18.55
CA LEU A 598 -3.49 7.09 -19.04
C LEU A 598 -3.39 8.16 -20.15
N ARG A 599 -4.37 8.22 -21.06
CA ARG A 599 -4.40 9.27 -22.10
C ARG A 599 -4.53 10.67 -21.49
N ARG A 600 -5.48 10.86 -20.57
CA ARG A 600 -5.73 12.15 -19.92
C ARG A 600 -4.58 12.52 -18.98
N PHE A 601 -4.14 11.58 -18.16
CA PHE A 601 -3.03 11.77 -17.24
C PHE A 601 -1.80 12.31 -17.97
N PHE A 602 -1.41 11.75 -19.12
CA PHE A 602 -0.28 12.29 -19.87
C PHE A 602 -0.58 13.65 -20.52
N SER A 603 -1.66 13.74 -21.30
CA SER A 603 -1.99 14.94 -22.09
C SER A 603 -2.30 16.18 -21.26
N GLN A 604 -2.71 16.02 -20.00
CA GLN A 604 -3.10 17.13 -19.13
C GLN A 604 -1.98 17.61 -18.19
N GLN A 605 -0.75 17.08 -18.33
CA GLN A 605 0.37 17.46 -17.48
C GLN A 605 0.70 18.95 -17.51
N PHE A 606 0.46 19.65 -18.62
CA PHE A 606 0.68 21.10 -18.72
C PHE A 606 -0.12 21.90 -17.69
N LYS A 607 -1.33 21.43 -17.32
CA LYS A 607 -2.13 22.06 -16.25
C LYS A 607 -1.44 21.90 -14.90
N ARG A 608 -0.86 20.72 -14.65
CA ARG A 608 -0.16 20.42 -13.39
C ARG A 608 1.18 21.15 -13.24
N SER A 609 1.83 21.48 -14.35
CA SER A 609 3.08 22.26 -14.33
C SER A 609 2.91 23.65 -13.71
N CYS A 610 1.69 24.19 -13.68
CA CYS A 610 1.37 25.51 -13.10
C CYS A 610 0.39 25.41 -11.92
N LEU A 611 0.59 24.44 -11.01
CA LEU A 611 -0.28 24.31 -9.85
C LEU A 611 0.01 25.35 -8.75
N PRO A 612 -1.05 25.94 -8.15
CA PRO A 612 -0.95 26.68 -6.89
C PRO A 612 -0.27 25.87 -5.79
N ASP A 613 0.19 26.56 -4.75
CA ASP A 613 0.70 25.88 -3.55
C ASP A 613 -0.43 25.21 -2.78
N GLY A 614 -0.14 24.06 -2.18
CA GLY A 614 -1.08 23.30 -1.37
C GLY A 614 -0.35 22.21 -0.58
N PRO A 615 -0.91 21.74 0.54
CA PRO A 615 -0.28 20.68 1.33
C PRO A 615 -0.45 19.33 0.64
N LYS A 616 0.61 18.50 0.67
CA LYS A 616 0.50 17.06 0.43
C LYS A 616 -0.16 16.44 1.66
N VAL A 617 -1.18 15.60 1.45
CA VAL A 617 -1.92 14.92 2.52
C VAL A 617 -1.65 13.41 2.48
N GLY A 618 -2.00 12.76 1.36
CA GLY A 618 -1.82 11.33 1.20
C GLY A 618 -0.39 10.89 0.87
N SER A 619 -0.24 9.61 0.56
CA SER A 619 1.03 8.99 0.19
C SER A 619 1.58 9.44 -1.17
N VAL A 620 0.75 10.09 -2.00
CA VAL A 620 1.09 10.64 -3.32
C VAL A 620 0.62 12.09 -3.47
N SER A 621 1.26 12.84 -4.37
CA SER A 621 0.90 14.21 -4.75
C SER A 621 1.20 14.43 -6.23
N LEU A 622 0.50 15.39 -6.84
CA LEU A 622 0.69 15.78 -8.23
C LEU A 622 1.42 17.13 -8.42
N SER A 623 1.96 17.67 -7.33
CA SER A 623 2.76 18.90 -7.39
C SER A 623 4.04 18.68 -8.22
N PRO A 624 4.34 19.54 -9.22
CA PRO A 624 5.58 19.48 -10.00
C PRO A 624 6.83 19.86 -9.17
N ARG A 625 6.60 20.37 -7.97
CA ARG A 625 7.63 20.74 -6.98
C ARG A 625 7.87 19.63 -5.95
N GLY A 626 7.03 18.60 -5.94
CA GLY A 626 7.08 17.49 -4.99
C GLY A 626 7.20 16.16 -5.71
N ASP A 627 6.22 15.28 -5.49
CA ASP A 627 6.28 13.86 -5.86
C ASP A 627 6.29 13.60 -7.39
N TRP A 628 5.66 14.45 -8.21
CA TRP A 628 5.44 14.14 -9.63
C TRP A 628 6.09 15.13 -10.58
N ARG A 629 7.15 14.70 -11.27
CA ARG A 629 7.91 15.52 -12.23
C ARG A 629 7.89 14.86 -13.61
N MET A 630 6.92 15.26 -14.43
CA MET A 630 6.77 14.77 -15.81
C MET A 630 6.81 15.94 -16.81
N PRO A 631 7.50 15.79 -17.97
CA PRO A 631 7.42 16.75 -19.06
C PRO A 631 5.99 16.93 -19.57
N SER A 632 5.59 18.15 -19.88
CA SER A 632 4.22 18.45 -20.37
C SER A 632 3.95 17.96 -21.79
N ASP A 633 5.01 17.60 -22.51
CA ASP A 633 5.06 17.12 -23.89
C ASP A 633 5.41 15.61 -23.97
N ALA A 634 5.29 14.89 -22.85
CA ALA A 634 5.53 13.44 -22.80
C ALA A 634 4.47 12.65 -23.59
N SER A 635 4.92 11.63 -24.34
CA SER A 635 4.04 10.71 -25.06
C SER A 635 3.57 9.55 -24.18
N SER A 636 2.29 9.20 -24.28
CA SER A 636 1.67 8.03 -23.61
C SER A 636 1.67 6.74 -24.45
N THR A 637 2.29 6.74 -25.64
CA THR A 637 2.19 5.63 -26.62
C THR A 637 2.53 4.26 -26.03
N LEU A 638 3.56 4.16 -25.19
CA LEU A 638 3.96 2.88 -24.59
C LEU A 638 2.87 2.28 -23.70
N TRP A 639 2.27 3.11 -22.84
CA TRP A 639 1.19 2.69 -21.94
C TRP A 639 -0.09 2.35 -22.70
N LEU A 640 -0.47 3.15 -23.69
CA LEU A 640 -1.68 2.90 -24.49
C LEU A 640 -1.56 1.61 -25.32
N LYS A 641 -0.38 1.33 -25.89
CA LYS A 641 -0.12 0.09 -26.62
C LYS A 641 -0.26 -1.14 -25.72
N GLU A 642 0.18 -1.05 -24.47
CA GLU A 642 -0.01 -2.14 -23.51
C GLU A 642 -1.50 -2.31 -23.15
N CYS A 643 -2.25 -1.22 -22.99
CA CYS A 643 -3.71 -1.29 -22.79
C CYS A 643 -4.41 -2.01 -23.95
N GLU A 644 -4.02 -1.76 -25.21
CA GLU A 644 -4.60 -2.44 -26.38
C GLU A 644 -4.42 -3.97 -26.30
N GLN A 645 -3.30 -4.43 -25.76
CA GLN A 645 -2.93 -5.85 -25.62
C GLN A 645 -3.61 -6.57 -24.45
N ILE A 646 -4.31 -5.85 -23.56
CA ILE A 646 -5.05 -6.48 -22.46
C ILE A 646 -6.18 -7.33 -23.04
N PRO A 647 -6.25 -8.64 -22.73
CA PRO A 647 -7.36 -9.48 -23.14
C PRO A 647 -8.62 -9.09 -22.35
N VAL A 648 -9.73 -8.89 -23.06
CA VAL A 648 -11.07 -8.61 -22.51
C VAL A 648 -12.08 -9.42 -23.28
#